data_AF-A0A514YRG4-F1
#
_entry.id   AF-A0A514YRG4-F1
#
_cell.length_a   1.000
_cell.length_b   1.000
_cell.length_c   1.000
_cell.angle_alpha   90.00
_cell.angle_beta   90.00
_cell.angle_gamma   90.00
#
_symmetry.space_group_name_H-M   'P 1'
#
loop_
_entity.id
_entity.type
_entity.pdbx_description
1 polymer ?
#
loop_
_entity_poly.entity_id
_entity_poly.type
_entity_poly.pdbx_seq_one_letter_code
_entity_poly.pdbx_strand_id
1 'polypeptide(L)'
;MAVVTTQQSVAALYTAIFNRAPDQAGLNFWTAQINGGASFATIAEGFAQHEVFTTGIGALPNADYVNALYTNILGSAGDAAGIAYWTARLAAGESKASVVASFVEGSLTIDLPALLAAGSLTQADYDLALVRQQTLTNKADVGIYFANTLGAASNLNPATVSTSKAGLEADPIYKASQAAIAGVDSTGASVKTAQDAIAVAAGSPNPAQALLGQTFTLTTGIDTLTGGASNDVFTATVNSTGTLSTLNLGDTINGGAGTDTLNVIANVDGALAGTTKSVEVININQASGVAAATLIASSQAADATNINSTGAGSVTVTGLGAAQQVGMSGATAGNNAAAFTVTQTTNGPLTLNLNGAVGSATAGNLTFVDAGAATTATINATGTASTLQGVTLPGATALTVNAGVNVALGNVNDTVLATVVASGAATSVNLGTLNSTVVSSINASGLTAGGLTATLADNNLSTVTFVGGAGNDTLNLGTNVLAGAAGQLNAGAGTGDTLGLTLATQLTAALAPAYVGFETLSLNAATDQTFNIATLAGITGVTVGGGTAVTTVNGLTALAPQTVTSTGTHGLILGVTGATAVGTLDTANVVLSSGATLNAASTLTQLSVAGVETLNLTAATGTGLASVSALTNGASLTAINLLGDSPISFTTVGAIGSNLTVTATGSGVHTIDFSGATGNAVSISSGSGNDRLTGTGLNDIIKAGAGNDVLIGGAGADALTGGAGNDTFAFATAANTKGAFAGIDTNAANIDKITDFVGNGAAAGDTIQLGLTAGAFGTAITFSATTTANVTAVTVATAADFTALAAAIQAGITGGAGGVATSDTAAQVYDVTVTAGNLAGHYAVVNDATGTITVADTFIAITGAAALHNQDFAFA
;
A
#
# COMPACT_ATOMS: atom_id res chain seq x y z
N MET A 1 5.21 -13.75 59.53
CA MET A 1 6.01 -12.93 58.59
C MET A 1 7.48 -13.14 58.89
N ALA A 2 8.32 -13.26 57.87
CA ALA A 2 9.76 -13.15 58.09
C ALA A 2 10.05 -11.73 58.57
N VAL A 3 10.82 -11.59 59.65
CA VAL A 3 11.18 -10.28 60.20
C VAL A 3 12.19 -9.65 59.25
N VAL A 4 11.84 -8.49 58.67
CA VAL A 4 12.76 -7.71 57.82
C VAL A 4 13.99 -7.36 58.65
N THR A 5 15.17 -7.73 58.14
CA THR A 5 16.44 -7.48 58.83
C THR A 5 16.91 -6.03 58.61
N THR A 6 17.76 -5.54 59.51
CA THR A 6 18.41 -4.24 59.36
C THR A 6 19.18 -4.13 58.03
N GLN A 7 19.86 -5.21 57.62
CA GLN A 7 20.58 -5.26 56.34
C GLN A 7 19.65 -5.14 55.14
N GLN A 8 18.48 -5.82 55.15
CA GLN A 8 17.49 -5.71 54.07
C GLN A 8 16.97 -4.29 53.93
N SER A 9 16.72 -3.61 55.06
CA SER A 9 16.26 -2.21 55.06
C SER A 9 17.31 -1.28 54.43
N VAL A 10 18.60 -1.47 54.76
CA VAL A 10 19.71 -0.70 54.16
C VAL A 10 19.87 -1.02 52.67
N ALA A 11 19.88 -2.29 52.28
CA ALA A 11 20.02 -2.70 50.87
C ALA A 11 18.86 -2.20 50.00
N ALA A 12 17.64 -2.19 50.53
CA ALA A 12 16.47 -1.61 49.86
C ALA A 12 16.61 -0.10 49.67
N LEU A 13 17.26 0.61 50.59
CA LEU A 13 17.54 2.04 50.45
C LEU A 13 18.58 2.31 49.34
N TYR A 14 19.62 1.47 49.24
CA TYR A 14 20.55 1.51 48.09
C TYR A 14 19.84 1.28 46.76
N THR A 15 18.91 0.32 46.73
CA THR A 15 18.08 0.05 45.54
C THR A 15 17.21 1.27 45.19
N ALA A 16 16.50 1.84 46.17
CA ALA A 16 15.59 2.96 45.92
C ALA A 16 16.32 4.24 45.47
N ILE A 17 17.42 4.58 46.15
CA ILE A 17 18.13 5.86 45.98
C ILE A 17 19.14 5.81 44.84
N PHE A 18 19.90 4.73 44.73
CA PHE A 18 21.05 4.61 43.83
C PHE A 18 20.84 3.58 42.71
N ASN A 19 19.72 2.86 42.73
CA ASN A 19 19.41 1.77 41.79
C ASN A 19 20.55 0.74 41.67
N ARG A 20 21.17 0.40 42.80
CA ARG A 20 22.32 -0.52 42.84
C ARG A 20 22.33 -1.37 44.11
N ALA A 21 23.02 -2.50 44.07
CA ALA A 21 23.39 -3.26 45.26
C ALA A 21 24.39 -2.47 46.14
N PRO A 22 24.32 -2.59 47.48
CA PRO A 22 25.33 -2.01 48.36
C PRO A 22 26.70 -2.66 48.18
N ASP A 23 27.76 -1.90 48.48
CA ASP A 23 29.08 -2.47 48.78
C ASP A 23 29.14 -2.94 50.24
N GLN A 24 30.09 -3.83 50.57
CA GLN A 24 30.14 -4.44 51.91
C GLN A 24 30.40 -3.41 53.01
N ALA A 25 31.29 -2.44 52.76
CA ALA A 25 31.66 -1.43 53.74
C ALA A 25 30.46 -0.51 54.05
N GLY A 26 29.78 -0.02 53.02
CA GLY A 26 28.56 0.77 53.15
C GLY A 26 27.42 0.02 53.84
N LEU A 27 27.15 -1.23 53.45
CA LEU A 27 26.15 -2.08 54.11
C LEU A 27 26.43 -2.22 55.60
N ASN A 28 27.68 -2.53 55.97
CA ASN A 28 28.09 -2.69 57.36
C ASN A 28 27.99 -1.37 58.14
N PHE A 29 28.44 -0.26 57.56
CA PHE A 29 28.42 1.05 58.21
C PHE A 29 26.99 1.49 58.56
N TRP A 30 26.08 1.49 57.59
CA TRP A 30 24.70 1.95 57.82
C TRP A 30 23.91 0.98 58.70
N THR A 31 24.17 -0.32 58.60
CA THR A 31 23.60 -1.32 59.51
C THR A 31 24.02 -1.05 60.96
N ALA A 32 25.29 -0.70 61.19
CA ALA A 32 25.79 -0.37 62.53
C ALA A 32 25.13 0.90 63.10
N GLN A 33 24.82 1.91 62.27
CA GLN A 33 24.13 3.12 62.70
C GLN A 33 22.71 2.82 63.20
N ILE A 34 21.93 1.99 62.47
CA ILE A 34 20.58 1.60 62.89
C ILE A 34 20.64 0.78 64.18
N ASN A 35 21.57 -0.17 64.28
CA ASN A 35 21.76 -0.97 65.50
C ASN A 35 22.21 -0.12 66.70
N GLY A 36 22.86 1.02 66.46
CA GLY A 36 23.22 2.02 67.45
C GLY A 36 22.08 2.97 67.87
N GLY A 37 20.88 2.79 67.31
CA GLY A 37 19.67 3.56 67.65
C GLY A 37 19.33 4.70 66.69
N ALA A 38 20.02 4.82 65.55
CA ALA A 38 19.62 5.77 64.52
C ALA A 38 18.30 5.35 63.85
N SER A 39 17.41 6.31 63.60
CA SER A 39 16.14 6.04 62.91
C SER A 39 16.37 5.79 61.40
N PHE A 40 15.47 5.04 60.76
CA PHE A 40 15.58 4.76 59.32
C PHE A 40 15.52 6.05 58.47
N ALA A 41 14.74 7.05 58.90
CA ALA A 41 14.71 8.38 58.29
C ALA A 41 16.08 9.09 58.37
N THR A 42 16.78 8.99 59.50
CA THR A 42 18.14 9.54 59.68
C THR A 42 19.15 8.88 58.73
N ILE A 43 19.00 7.58 58.47
CA ILE A 43 19.84 6.88 57.49
C ILE A 43 19.57 7.38 56.07
N ALA A 44 18.29 7.53 55.69
CA ALA A 44 17.92 8.09 54.40
C ALA A 44 18.42 9.52 54.20
N GLU A 45 18.43 10.35 55.25
CA GLU A 45 19.06 11.67 55.24
C GLU A 45 20.57 11.60 55.00
N GLY A 46 21.25 10.59 55.54
CA GLY A 46 22.66 10.31 55.26
C GLY A 46 22.91 9.97 53.78
N PHE A 47 22.05 9.13 53.18
CA PHE A 47 22.12 8.81 51.75
C PHE A 47 21.83 10.02 50.87
N ALA A 48 20.89 10.87 51.29
CA ALA A 48 20.47 12.07 50.56
C ALA A 48 21.57 13.16 50.50
N GLN A 49 22.61 13.07 51.32
CA GLN A 49 23.78 13.95 51.23
C GLN A 49 24.74 13.56 50.10
N HIS A 50 24.60 12.36 49.53
CA HIS A 50 25.49 11.87 48.49
C HIS A 50 25.21 12.57 47.14
N GLU A 51 26.26 12.86 46.38
CA GLU A 51 26.15 13.60 45.11
C GLU A 51 25.25 12.90 44.08
N VAL A 52 25.29 11.57 44.02
CA VAL A 52 24.40 10.77 43.15
C VAL A 52 22.92 11.02 43.46
N PHE A 53 22.57 11.31 44.72
CA PHE A 53 21.22 11.72 45.07
C PHE A 53 20.97 13.18 44.70
N THR A 54 21.80 14.10 45.17
CA THR A 54 21.57 15.55 45.02
C THR A 54 21.56 16.03 43.56
N THR A 55 22.32 15.35 42.68
CA THR A 55 22.38 15.63 41.23
C THR A 55 21.66 14.57 40.38
N GLY A 56 21.11 13.53 41.00
CA GLY A 56 20.33 12.48 40.36
C GLY A 56 18.85 12.59 40.75
N ILE A 57 18.31 11.54 41.36
CA ILE A 57 16.88 11.47 41.66
C ILE A 57 16.42 12.61 42.59
N GLY A 58 17.29 13.07 43.49
CA GLY A 58 17.00 14.17 44.42
C GLY A 58 16.80 15.52 43.74
N ALA A 59 17.29 15.72 42.52
CA ALA A 59 17.08 16.92 41.72
C ALA A 59 15.76 16.92 40.91
N LEU A 60 15.12 15.76 40.75
CA LEU A 60 13.92 15.62 39.92
C LEU A 60 12.72 16.39 40.49
N PRO A 61 11.77 16.86 39.67
CA PRO A 61 10.46 17.31 40.15
C PRO A 61 9.76 16.22 40.99
N ASN A 62 8.84 16.61 41.90
CA ASN A 62 8.26 15.68 42.87
C ASN A 62 7.61 14.44 42.24
N ALA A 63 6.83 14.60 41.17
CA ALA A 63 6.20 13.48 40.48
C ALA A 63 7.22 12.55 39.80
N ASP A 64 8.24 13.12 39.16
CA ASP A 64 9.32 12.37 38.50
C ASP A 64 10.21 11.64 39.51
N TYR A 65 10.44 12.25 40.67
CA TYR A 65 11.15 11.61 41.78
C TYR A 65 10.39 10.38 42.28
N VAL A 66 9.08 10.50 42.53
CA VAL A 66 8.26 9.35 42.96
C VAL A 66 8.23 8.28 41.88
N ASN A 67 8.06 8.64 40.61
CA ASN A 67 8.14 7.70 39.49
C ASN A 67 9.50 6.98 39.43
N ALA A 68 10.61 7.69 39.66
CA ALA A 68 11.94 7.09 39.70
C ALA A 68 12.08 6.08 40.86
N LEU A 69 11.49 6.35 42.03
CA LEU A 69 11.48 5.39 43.14
C LEU A 69 10.73 4.11 42.77
N TYR A 70 9.54 4.24 42.16
CA TYR A 70 8.78 3.08 41.67
C TYR A 70 9.58 2.30 40.64
N THR A 71 10.19 2.97 39.66
CA THR A 71 10.99 2.30 38.62
C THR A 71 12.23 1.61 39.20
N ASN A 72 12.97 2.24 40.11
CA ASN A 72 14.16 1.64 40.72
C ASN A 72 13.80 0.39 41.54
N ILE A 73 12.73 0.46 42.33
CA ILE A 73 12.29 -0.60 43.23
C ILE A 73 11.59 -1.72 42.44
N LEU A 74 10.65 -1.39 41.57
CA LEU A 74 9.74 -2.34 40.92
C LEU A 74 10.10 -2.67 39.47
N GLY A 75 11.00 -1.93 38.83
CA GLY A 75 11.25 -2.04 37.39
C GLY A 75 10.09 -1.52 36.52
N SER A 76 9.09 -0.85 37.10
CA SER A 76 7.91 -0.35 36.41
C SER A 76 7.38 0.94 37.04
N ALA A 77 6.57 1.69 36.29
CA ALA A 77 5.95 2.92 36.77
C ALA A 77 4.88 2.63 37.84
N GLY A 78 4.75 3.54 38.81
CA GLY A 78 3.69 3.48 39.82
C GLY A 78 2.31 3.73 39.21
N ASP A 79 1.27 3.23 39.88
CA ASP A 79 -0.11 3.56 39.52
C ASP A 79 -0.45 5.01 39.89
N ALA A 80 -1.45 5.59 39.20
CA ALA A 80 -1.78 7.00 39.34
C ALA A 80 -2.15 7.41 40.78
N ALA A 81 -2.78 6.52 41.55
CA ALA A 81 -3.17 6.80 42.93
C ALA A 81 -1.96 6.81 43.88
N GLY A 82 -1.05 5.85 43.73
CA GLY A 82 0.21 5.80 44.46
C GLY A 82 1.09 7.02 44.18
N ILE A 83 1.26 7.40 42.90
CA ILE A 83 2.02 8.60 42.53
C ILE A 83 1.42 9.85 43.18
N ALA A 84 0.10 10.01 43.13
CA ALA A 84 -0.58 11.15 43.73
C ALA A 84 -0.37 11.23 45.25
N TYR A 85 -0.47 10.10 45.95
CA TYR A 85 -0.28 10.03 47.40
C TYR A 85 1.11 10.51 47.84
N TRP A 86 2.17 9.96 47.25
CA TRP A 86 3.55 10.32 47.61
C TRP A 86 3.90 11.74 47.17
N THR A 87 3.41 12.17 46.00
CA THR A 87 3.64 13.54 45.50
C THR A 87 2.97 14.57 46.42
N ALA A 88 1.80 14.28 46.97
CA ALA A 88 1.09 15.17 47.90
C ALA A 88 1.88 15.37 49.21
N ARG A 89 2.56 14.34 49.71
CA ARG A 89 3.42 14.45 50.91
C ARG A 89 4.63 15.34 50.68
N LEU A 90 5.27 15.23 49.51
CA LEU A 90 6.35 16.14 49.09
C LEU A 90 5.85 17.57 48.92
N ALA A 91 4.65 17.76 48.36
CA ALA A 91 4.02 19.07 48.22
C ALA A 91 3.66 19.70 49.59
N ALA A 92 3.39 18.87 50.60
CA ALA A 92 3.14 19.30 51.97
C ALA A 92 4.41 19.66 52.76
N GLY A 93 5.60 19.58 52.13
CA GLY A 93 6.88 19.99 52.72
C GLY A 93 7.67 18.86 53.37
N GLU A 94 7.26 17.60 53.22
CA GLU A 94 8.07 16.46 53.65
C GLU A 94 9.35 16.36 52.80
N SER A 95 10.49 16.05 53.43
CA SER A 95 11.76 15.91 52.70
C SER A 95 11.74 14.66 51.82
N LYS A 96 12.42 14.71 50.67
CA LYS A 96 12.58 13.53 49.80
C LYS A 96 13.22 12.34 50.53
N ALA A 97 14.18 12.60 51.41
CA ALA A 97 14.79 11.59 52.26
C ALA A 97 13.78 10.88 53.18
N SER A 98 12.87 11.64 53.81
CA SER A 98 11.80 11.07 54.64
C SER A 98 10.78 10.30 53.80
N VAL A 99 10.46 10.79 52.60
CA VAL A 99 9.55 10.10 51.68
C VAL A 99 10.11 8.77 51.21
N VAL A 100 11.37 8.70 50.77
CA VAL A 100 11.96 7.40 50.37
C VAL A 100 12.12 6.44 51.55
N ALA A 101 12.43 6.94 52.76
CA ALA A 101 12.44 6.12 53.97
C ALA A 101 11.06 5.50 54.23
N SER A 102 10.01 6.33 54.25
CA SER A 102 8.62 5.88 54.43
C SER A 102 8.17 4.93 53.32
N PHE A 103 8.61 5.18 52.08
CA PHE A 103 8.27 4.35 50.93
C PHE A 103 8.88 2.96 51.08
N VAL A 104 10.19 2.87 51.36
CA VAL A 104 10.91 1.61 51.51
C VAL A 104 10.42 0.82 52.72
N GLU A 105 10.30 1.48 53.88
CA GLU A 105 9.86 0.84 55.12
C GLU A 105 8.41 0.35 55.01
N GLY A 106 7.52 1.19 54.46
CA GLY A 106 6.15 0.79 54.16
C GLY A 106 6.08 -0.38 53.18
N SER A 107 6.87 -0.39 52.12
CA SER A 107 6.88 -1.49 51.15
C SER A 107 7.37 -2.81 51.73
N LEU A 108 8.36 -2.77 52.63
CA LEU A 108 8.95 -3.97 53.23
C LEU A 108 8.13 -4.54 54.38
N THR A 109 7.46 -3.68 55.16
CA THR A 109 6.91 -4.09 56.47
C THR A 109 5.38 -4.13 56.53
N ILE A 110 4.68 -3.63 55.50
CA ILE A 110 3.22 -3.61 55.46
C ILE A 110 2.63 -5.02 55.55
N ASP A 111 1.68 -5.21 56.47
CA ASP A 111 0.93 -6.46 56.66
C ASP A 111 -0.25 -6.52 55.67
N LEU A 112 0.05 -6.88 54.42
CA LEU A 112 -0.95 -6.99 53.35
C LEU A 112 -2.07 -7.99 53.68
N PRO A 113 -1.80 -9.17 54.28
CA PRO A 113 -2.86 -10.08 54.70
C PRO A 113 -3.83 -9.45 55.71
N ALA A 114 -3.33 -8.70 56.69
CA ALA A 114 -4.19 -8.00 57.65
C ALA A 114 -5.05 -6.92 56.98
N LEU A 115 -4.49 -6.18 56.01
CA LEU A 115 -5.22 -5.15 55.27
C LEU A 115 -6.30 -5.73 54.34
N LEU A 116 -6.03 -6.86 53.70
CA LEU A 116 -7.02 -7.61 52.92
C LEU A 116 -8.14 -8.15 53.83
N ALA A 117 -7.78 -8.73 54.97
CA ALA A 117 -8.75 -9.24 55.95
C ALA A 117 -9.60 -8.12 56.57
N ALA A 118 -9.05 -6.92 56.72
CA ALA A 118 -9.76 -5.73 57.18
C ALA A 118 -10.59 -5.04 56.08
N GLY A 119 -10.60 -5.55 54.84
CA GLY A 119 -11.32 -4.96 53.71
C GLY A 119 -10.75 -3.62 53.23
N SER A 120 -9.51 -3.27 53.63
CA SER A 120 -8.83 -2.04 53.23
C SER A 120 -8.16 -2.14 51.86
N LEU A 121 -8.07 -3.35 51.29
CA LEU A 121 -7.55 -3.64 49.95
C LEU A 121 -8.53 -4.54 49.20
N THR A 122 -8.60 -4.37 47.87
CA THR A 122 -9.24 -5.38 47.00
C THR A 122 -8.28 -6.55 46.76
N GLN A 123 -8.78 -7.69 46.26
CA GLN A 123 -7.92 -8.83 45.91
C GLN A 123 -6.89 -8.47 44.83
N ALA A 124 -7.29 -7.69 43.83
CA ALA A 124 -6.39 -7.24 42.76
C ALA A 124 -5.28 -6.30 43.30
N ASP A 125 -5.63 -5.39 44.22
CA ASP A 125 -4.65 -4.50 44.86
C ASP A 125 -3.71 -5.28 45.78
N TYR A 126 -4.21 -6.30 46.46
CA TYR A 126 -3.41 -7.21 47.27
C TYR A 126 -2.40 -7.98 46.41
N ASP A 127 -2.83 -8.57 45.29
CA ASP A 127 -1.94 -9.34 44.40
C ASP A 127 -0.81 -8.45 43.84
N LEU A 128 -1.15 -7.22 43.44
CA LEU A 128 -0.17 -6.24 42.97
C LEU A 128 0.78 -5.79 44.10
N ALA A 129 0.25 -5.49 45.29
CA ALA A 129 1.07 -5.08 46.44
C ALA A 129 2.00 -6.21 46.92
N LEU A 130 1.56 -7.47 46.82
CA LEU A 130 2.37 -8.63 47.17
C LEU A 130 3.55 -8.78 46.22
N VAL A 131 3.33 -8.63 44.91
CA VAL A 131 4.40 -8.59 43.91
C VAL A 131 5.40 -7.48 44.24
N ARG A 132 4.91 -6.28 44.59
CA ARG A 132 5.78 -5.13 44.93
C ARG A 132 6.65 -5.38 46.16
N GLN A 133 6.05 -5.84 47.25
CA GLN A 133 6.77 -6.18 48.48
C GLN A 133 7.82 -7.28 48.23
N GLN A 134 7.46 -8.30 47.46
CA GLN A 134 8.35 -9.40 47.16
C GLN A 134 9.51 -8.99 46.24
N THR A 135 9.27 -8.17 45.21
CA THR A 135 10.33 -7.66 44.32
C THR A 135 11.38 -6.85 45.10
N LEU A 136 10.97 -5.95 45.99
CA LEU A 136 11.91 -5.18 46.80
C LEU A 136 12.70 -6.06 47.77
N THR A 137 12.01 -7.02 48.41
CA THR A 137 12.66 -7.99 49.31
C THR A 137 13.71 -8.80 48.55
N ASN A 138 13.36 -9.31 47.38
CA ASN A 138 14.26 -10.08 46.51
C ASN A 138 15.47 -9.25 46.05
N LYS A 139 15.26 -8.00 45.63
CA LYS A 139 16.36 -7.09 45.28
C LYS A 139 17.28 -6.80 46.46
N ALA A 140 16.73 -6.62 47.66
CA ALA A 140 17.52 -6.42 48.86
C ALA A 140 18.34 -7.66 49.21
N ASP A 141 17.75 -8.86 49.12
CA ASP A 141 18.44 -10.14 49.38
C ASP A 141 19.57 -10.40 48.37
N VAL A 142 19.32 -10.16 47.08
CA VAL A 142 20.36 -10.23 46.03
C VAL A 142 21.43 -9.17 46.26
N GLY A 143 21.06 -7.95 46.66
CA GLY A 143 22.00 -6.88 46.98
C GLY A 143 22.91 -7.21 48.18
N ILE A 144 22.38 -7.85 49.22
CA ILE A 144 23.16 -8.37 50.36
C ILE A 144 24.09 -9.50 49.89
N TYR A 145 23.59 -10.40 49.05
CA TYR A 145 24.39 -11.47 48.48
C TYR A 145 25.56 -10.93 47.64
N PHE A 146 25.30 -9.91 46.80
CA PHE A 146 26.33 -9.18 46.05
C PHE A 146 27.38 -8.56 46.99
N ALA A 147 26.92 -7.84 48.02
CA ALA A 147 27.82 -7.23 48.99
C ALA A 147 28.76 -8.27 49.64
N ASN A 148 28.20 -9.38 50.12
CA ASN A 148 28.96 -10.41 50.82
C ASN A 148 29.90 -11.21 49.91
N THR A 149 29.58 -11.32 48.62
CA THR A 149 30.31 -12.17 47.67
C THR A 149 31.34 -11.37 46.86
N LEU A 150 30.97 -10.18 46.38
CA LEU A 150 31.79 -9.31 45.52
C LEU A 150 32.12 -7.96 46.18
N GLY A 151 31.33 -7.53 47.16
CA GLY A 151 31.43 -6.21 47.79
C GLY A 151 32.64 -5.98 48.69
N ALA A 152 33.48 -7.00 48.94
CA ALA A 152 34.75 -6.86 49.66
C ALA A 152 35.92 -6.50 48.72
N ALA A 153 35.91 -7.02 47.49
CA ALA A 153 36.84 -6.63 46.42
C ALA A 153 36.51 -5.24 45.84
N SER A 154 35.31 -4.73 46.15
CA SER A 154 34.76 -3.54 45.52
C SER A 154 35.18 -2.22 46.10
N ASN A 155 35.95 -2.17 47.21
CA ASN A 155 36.18 -0.97 48.04
C ASN A 155 35.95 0.31 47.25
N LEU A 156 34.69 0.79 47.27
CA LEU A 156 34.27 2.03 46.64
C LEU A 156 34.79 3.15 47.55
N ASN A 157 36.10 3.12 47.81
CA ASN A 157 36.80 4.02 48.69
C ASN A 157 36.71 5.38 48.02
N PRO A 158 36.11 6.38 48.69
CA PRO A 158 36.21 7.77 48.26
C PRO A 158 37.65 8.23 48.05
N ALA A 159 38.65 7.49 48.57
CA ALA A 159 40.07 7.81 48.41
C ALA A 159 40.65 7.46 47.02
N THR A 160 40.00 6.64 46.18
CA THR A 160 40.50 6.28 44.84
C THR A 160 39.49 6.47 43.71
N VAL A 161 38.19 6.59 44.02
CA VAL A 161 37.14 6.93 43.04
C VAL A 161 36.66 8.34 43.34
N SER A 162 36.57 9.17 42.31
CA SER A 162 35.99 10.52 42.45
C SER A 162 34.63 10.38 43.15
N THR A 163 34.44 11.13 44.24
CA THR A 163 33.15 11.24 44.95
C THR A 163 32.05 11.84 44.06
N SER A 164 32.38 12.22 42.83
CA SER A 164 31.42 12.71 41.85
C SER A 164 30.58 11.59 41.27
N LYS A 165 29.33 11.94 40.93
CA LYS A 165 28.40 11.02 40.26
C LYS A 165 29.01 10.42 38.99
N ALA A 166 29.67 11.25 38.17
CA ALA A 166 30.28 10.81 36.91
C ALA A 166 31.44 9.83 37.10
N GLY A 167 32.23 9.99 38.17
CA GLY A 167 33.33 9.07 38.48
C GLY A 167 32.82 7.70 38.93
N LEU A 168 31.78 7.67 39.76
CA LEU A 168 31.13 6.43 40.18
C LEU A 168 30.41 5.73 39.01
N GLU A 169 29.69 6.46 38.16
CA GLU A 169 29.00 5.89 36.99
C GLU A 169 29.97 5.35 35.92
N ALA A 170 31.24 5.80 35.91
CA ALA A 170 32.29 5.26 35.06
C ALA A 170 32.94 3.99 35.62
N ASP A 171 32.79 3.71 36.92
CA ASP A 171 33.42 2.58 37.59
C ASP A 171 32.74 1.24 37.18
N PRO A 172 33.50 0.25 36.67
CA PRO A 172 32.94 -1.05 36.28
C PRO A 172 32.23 -1.79 37.42
N ILE A 173 32.71 -1.65 38.66
CA ILE A 173 32.14 -2.31 39.84
C ILE A 173 30.82 -1.63 40.25
N TYR A 174 30.72 -0.30 40.10
CA TYR A 174 29.47 0.40 40.28
C TYR A 174 28.42 -0.09 39.27
N LYS A 175 28.78 -0.20 37.99
CA LYS A 175 27.91 -0.78 36.95
C LYS A 175 27.53 -2.24 37.26
N ALA A 176 28.48 -3.05 37.71
CA ALA A 176 28.21 -4.42 38.13
C ALA A 176 27.23 -4.48 39.31
N SER A 177 27.32 -3.55 40.28
CA SER A 177 26.36 -3.48 41.39
C SER A 177 24.94 -3.09 40.94
N GLN A 178 24.82 -2.33 39.84
CA GLN A 178 23.52 -2.07 39.21
C GLN A 178 23.01 -3.33 38.48
N ALA A 179 23.89 -3.99 37.70
CA ALA A 179 23.56 -5.22 36.97
C ALA A 179 23.15 -6.37 37.90
N ALA A 180 23.78 -6.49 39.07
CA ALA A 180 23.51 -7.53 40.07
C ALA A 180 22.04 -7.60 40.50
N ILE A 181 21.36 -6.44 40.58
CA ILE A 181 19.95 -6.35 40.98
C ILE A 181 19.03 -6.03 39.80
N ALA A 182 19.61 -5.85 38.61
CA ALA A 182 18.86 -5.61 37.39
C ALA A 182 18.11 -6.90 37.00
N GLY A 183 16.82 -6.79 36.70
CA GLY A 183 15.98 -7.94 36.33
C GLY A 183 15.51 -8.83 37.48
N VAL A 184 15.88 -8.53 38.74
CA VAL A 184 15.31 -9.23 39.90
C VAL A 184 13.86 -8.78 40.11
N ASP A 185 12.94 -9.75 40.06
CA ASP A 185 11.49 -9.58 40.19
C ASP A 185 10.95 -10.29 41.45
N SER A 186 9.63 -10.47 41.56
CA SER A 186 8.99 -11.11 42.71
C SER A 186 9.19 -12.64 42.77
N THR A 187 9.85 -13.25 41.80
CA THR A 187 10.01 -14.72 41.71
C THR A 187 11.31 -15.20 42.35
N GLY A 188 11.30 -16.41 42.93
CA GLY A 188 12.53 -17.04 43.43
C GLY A 188 13.51 -17.44 42.30
N ALA A 189 13.01 -17.57 41.07
CA ALA A 189 13.83 -17.88 39.90
C ALA A 189 14.76 -16.72 39.55
N SER A 190 14.24 -15.48 39.51
CA SER A 190 15.07 -14.30 39.22
C SER A 190 16.14 -14.07 40.29
N VAL A 191 15.83 -14.29 41.57
CA VAL A 191 16.79 -14.27 42.68
C VAL A 191 17.91 -15.28 42.46
N LYS A 192 17.55 -16.53 42.16
CA LYS A 192 18.53 -17.60 41.94
C LYS A 192 19.42 -17.28 40.74
N THR A 193 18.85 -16.82 39.61
CA THR A 193 19.61 -16.40 38.43
C THR A 193 20.61 -15.30 38.77
N ALA A 194 20.19 -14.27 39.50
CA ALA A 194 21.07 -13.18 39.89
C ALA A 194 22.18 -13.65 40.84
N GLN A 195 21.86 -14.48 41.84
CA GLN A 195 22.85 -15.05 42.77
C GLN A 195 23.85 -15.96 42.07
N ASP A 196 23.39 -16.82 41.15
CA ASP A 196 24.27 -17.69 40.36
C ASP A 196 25.22 -16.84 39.48
N ALA A 197 24.71 -15.77 38.85
CA ALA A 197 25.55 -14.86 38.05
C ALA A 197 26.61 -14.14 38.90
N ILE A 198 26.24 -13.68 40.09
CA ILE A 198 27.16 -13.08 41.07
C ILE A 198 28.22 -14.10 41.53
N ALA A 199 27.81 -15.34 41.81
CA ALA A 199 28.71 -16.40 42.27
C ALA A 199 29.76 -16.78 41.20
N VAL A 200 29.32 -16.89 39.95
CA VAL A 200 30.24 -17.15 38.81
C VAL A 200 31.17 -15.97 38.58
N ALA A 201 30.63 -14.73 38.61
CA ALA A 201 31.44 -13.53 38.49
C ALA A 201 32.53 -13.46 39.57
N ALA A 202 32.23 -13.86 40.82
CA ALA A 202 33.19 -13.88 41.91
C ALA A 202 34.36 -14.85 41.70
N GLY A 203 34.18 -15.90 40.90
CA GLY A 203 35.25 -16.81 40.49
C GLY A 203 36.12 -16.28 39.33
N SER A 204 35.73 -15.16 38.70
CA SER A 204 36.42 -14.60 37.52
C SER A 204 37.62 -13.72 37.91
N PRO A 205 38.68 -13.64 37.09
CA PRO A 205 39.75 -12.67 37.24
C PRO A 205 39.28 -11.20 37.19
N ASN A 206 38.13 -10.93 36.55
CA ASN A 206 37.52 -9.60 36.49
C ASN A 206 35.99 -9.69 36.77
N PRO A 207 35.60 -9.78 38.05
CA PRO A 207 34.21 -10.03 38.43
C PRO A 207 33.21 -8.98 37.95
N ALA A 208 33.64 -7.72 37.87
CA ALA A 208 32.78 -6.63 37.41
C ALA A 208 32.40 -6.77 35.94
N GLN A 209 33.36 -7.12 35.08
CA GLN A 209 33.08 -7.38 33.66
C GLN A 209 32.31 -8.68 33.44
N ALA A 210 32.60 -9.71 34.25
CA ALA A 210 31.89 -10.99 34.16
C ALA A 210 30.38 -10.88 34.46
N LEU A 211 29.96 -9.88 35.24
CA LEU A 211 28.55 -9.60 35.55
C LEU A 211 27.86 -8.63 34.56
N LEU A 212 28.63 -7.98 33.69
CA LEU A 212 28.11 -7.02 32.70
C LEU A 212 27.94 -7.63 31.30
N GLY A 213 28.49 -8.83 31.07
CA GLY A 213 28.67 -9.40 29.75
C GLY A 213 29.99 -8.97 29.13
N GLN A 214 30.62 -9.89 28.41
CA GLN A 214 31.89 -9.74 27.74
C GLN A 214 31.67 -9.67 26.23
N THR A 215 32.55 -8.97 25.54
CA THR A 215 32.60 -9.00 24.07
C THR A 215 33.91 -9.60 23.62
N PHE A 216 33.81 -10.70 22.87
CA PHE A 216 34.94 -11.38 22.28
C PHE A 216 34.96 -11.14 20.77
N THR A 217 36.14 -10.95 20.21
CA THR A 217 36.35 -10.92 18.75
C THR A 217 37.25 -12.08 18.38
N LEU A 218 36.78 -12.91 17.45
CA LEU A 218 37.56 -14.05 16.97
C LEU A 218 38.73 -13.58 16.12
N THR A 219 39.79 -14.38 16.10
CA THR A 219 41.00 -14.16 15.31
C THR A 219 41.01 -15.10 14.12
N THR A 220 41.97 -14.96 13.21
CA THR A 220 42.14 -15.96 12.12
C THR A 220 42.80 -17.26 12.58
N GLY A 221 43.10 -17.39 13.88
CA GLY A 221 43.67 -18.59 14.48
C GLY A 221 42.60 -19.62 14.85
N ILE A 222 43.00 -20.60 15.67
CA ILE A 222 42.05 -21.47 16.39
C ILE A 222 41.75 -20.79 17.72
N ASP A 223 40.49 -20.43 17.92
CA ASP A 223 40.02 -19.76 19.13
C ASP A 223 39.32 -20.74 20.08
N THR A 224 39.55 -20.56 21.38
CA THR A 224 38.83 -21.26 22.45
C THR A 224 38.34 -20.21 23.43
N LEU A 225 37.09 -19.78 23.24
CA LEU A 225 36.50 -18.66 23.95
C LEU A 225 35.42 -19.18 24.91
N THR A 226 35.42 -18.71 26.15
CA THR A 226 34.41 -19.06 27.15
C THR A 226 33.90 -17.80 27.80
N GLY A 227 32.60 -17.58 27.67
CA GLY A 227 31.86 -16.52 28.32
C GLY A 227 31.64 -16.79 29.81
N GLY A 228 31.11 -15.78 30.49
CA GLY A 228 30.81 -15.76 31.91
C GLY A 228 29.40 -16.23 32.21
N ALA A 229 28.74 -15.53 33.13
CA ALA A 229 27.36 -15.82 33.54
C ALA A 229 26.37 -14.70 33.17
N SER A 230 26.77 -13.84 32.25
CA SER A 230 25.98 -12.73 31.74
C SER A 230 25.86 -12.87 30.23
N ASN A 231 24.98 -12.10 29.61
CA ASN A 231 24.80 -12.10 28.16
C ASN A 231 26.09 -11.63 27.46
N ASP A 232 26.86 -12.57 26.92
CA ASP A 232 28.11 -12.35 26.22
C ASP A 232 27.90 -12.22 24.71
N VAL A 233 28.80 -11.50 24.04
CA VAL A 233 28.77 -11.28 22.60
C VAL A 233 30.08 -11.75 21.98
N PHE A 234 29.99 -12.73 21.09
CA PHE A 234 31.10 -13.22 20.28
C PHE A 234 30.95 -12.66 18.88
N THR A 235 32.01 -12.09 18.32
CA THR A 235 31.98 -11.51 16.97
C THR A 235 33.04 -12.19 16.12
N ALA A 236 32.58 -12.95 15.13
CA ALA A 236 33.39 -13.45 14.04
C ALA A 236 33.25 -12.50 12.84
N THR A 237 34.36 -11.94 12.38
CA THR A 237 34.43 -11.13 11.17
C THR A 237 35.23 -11.83 10.07
N VAL A 238 35.38 -11.19 8.92
CA VAL A 238 36.48 -11.48 8.00
C VAL A 238 37.76 -10.76 8.42
N ASN A 239 38.91 -11.28 7.99
CA ASN A 239 40.20 -10.63 8.16
C ASN A 239 40.24 -9.27 7.44
N SER A 240 41.29 -8.48 7.68
CA SER A 240 41.43 -7.12 7.11
C SER A 240 41.45 -7.06 5.57
N THR A 241 41.67 -8.19 4.90
CA THR A 241 41.64 -8.31 3.43
C THR A 241 40.30 -8.81 2.88
N GLY A 242 39.34 -9.15 3.75
CA GLY A 242 38.01 -9.63 3.38
C GLY A 242 37.97 -11.05 2.79
N THR A 243 39.03 -11.84 2.97
CA THR A 243 39.22 -13.14 2.29
C THR A 243 39.28 -14.35 3.21
N LEU A 244 39.53 -14.18 4.52
CA LEU A 244 39.55 -15.28 5.49
C LEU A 244 38.54 -15.02 6.62
N SER A 245 37.77 -16.04 6.98
CA SER A 245 36.89 -16.03 8.17
C SER A 245 37.74 -16.03 9.44
N THR A 246 37.27 -15.36 10.47
CA THR A 246 37.79 -15.54 11.84
C THR A 246 37.08 -16.68 12.57
N LEU A 247 35.96 -17.18 12.05
CA LEU A 247 35.32 -18.43 12.50
C LEU A 247 35.85 -19.59 11.64
N ASN A 248 36.76 -20.38 12.22
CA ASN A 248 37.56 -21.42 11.59
C ASN A 248 37.30 -22.83 12.15
N LEU A 249 37.65 -23.84 11.34
CA LEU A 249 37.53 -25.24 11.77
C LEU A 249 38.47 -25.51 12.95
N GLY A 250 37.90 -25.85 14.10
CA GLY A 250 38.62 -26.04 15.36
C GLY A 250 38.25 -25.02 16.42
N ASP A 251 37.56 -23.93 16.05
CA ASP A 251 37.09 -22.95 17.01
C ASP A 251 36.02 -23.54 17.92
N THR A 252 36.14 -23.20 19.20
CA THR A 252 35.18 -23.58 20.24
C THR A 252 34.74 -22.34 20.99
N ILE A 253 33.44 -22.07 20.95
CA ILE A 253 32.79 -20.97 21.67
C ILE A 253 31.86 -21.60 22.70
N ASN A 254 32.00 -21.19 23.96
CA ASN A 254 31.04 -21.53 25.00
C ASN A 254 30.50 -20.23 25.62
N GLY A 255 29.22 -19.91 25.44
CA GLY A 255 28.66 -18.66 26.00
C GLY A 255 28.60 -18.68 27.52
N GLY A 256 28.40 -19.84 28.13
CA GLY A 256 28.32 -19.98 29.58
C GLY A 256 26.88 -19.91 30.06
N ALA A 257 26.58 -19.04 31.01
CA ALA A 257 25.22 -18.81 31.46
C ALA A 257 24.77 -17.41 31.00
N GLY A 258 23.49 -17.27 30.65
CA GLY A 258 22.96 -16.03 30.09
C GLY A 258 22.21 -16.31 28.79
N THR A 259 21.97 -15.25 28.03
CA THR A 259 21.55 -15.33 26.63
C THR A 259 22.67 -14.76 25.78
N ASP A 260 23.50 -15.65 25.26
CA ASP A 260 24.74 -15.33 24.59
C ASP A 260 24.54 -15.24 23.07
N THR A 261 25.26 -14.30 22.45
CA THR A 261 25.10 -13.97 21.03
C THR A 261 26.39 -14.21 20.26
N LEU A 262 26.33 -14.96 19.17
CA LEU A 262 27.38 -15.03 18.16
C LEU A 262 26.97 -14.23 16.91
N ASN A 263 27.70 -13.16 16.63
CA ASN A 263 27.60 -12.39 15.39
C ASN A 263 28.64 -12.89 14.40
N VAL A 264 28.19 -13.42 13.27
CA VAL A 264 29.03 -13.87 12.16
C VAL A 264 28.87 -12.88 11.00
N ILE A 265 29.88 -12.06 10.79
CA ILE A 265 29.96 -11.08 9.70
C ILE A 265 30.91 -11.64 8.65
N ALA A 266 30.36 -12.26 7.61
CA ALA A 266 31.13 -13.09 6.70
C ALA A 266 31.03 -12.63 5.23
N ASN A 267 32.19 -12.66 4.57
CA ASN A 267 32.39 -12.51 3.13
C ASN A 267 33.18 -13.73 2.63
N VAL A 268 32.81 -14.92 3.11
CA VAL A 268 33.52 -16.17 2.81
C VAL A 268 32.66 -17.14 2.02
N ASP A 269 33.29 -17.87 1.11
CA ASP A 269 32.66 -18.96 0.36
C ASP A 269 32.53 -20.22 1.24
N GLY A 270 31.31 -20.62 1.59
CA GLY A 270 31.04 -21.97 2.13
C GLY A 270 30.49 -22.07 3.56
N ALA A 271 30.58 -23.27 4.15
CA ALA A 271 30.02 -23.60 5.46
C ALA A 271 30.72 -22.84 6.60
N LEU A 272 29.95 -22.44 7.61
CA LEU A 272 30.50 -21.88 8.86
C LEU A 272 31.33 -22.96 9.55
N ALA A 273 32.53 -22.62 10.03
CA ALA A 273 33.47 -23.59 10.59
C ALA A 273 33.71 -23.25 12.07
N GLY A 274 33.25 -24.10 12.99
CA GLY A 274 33.36 -23.90 14.44
C GLY A 274 32.22 -24.58 15.19
N THR A 275 32.39 -24.80 16.49
CA THR A 275 31.33 -25.35 17.36
C THR A 275 30.99 -24.38 18.47
N THR A 276 29.70 -24.16 18.69
CA THR A 276 29.18 -23.36 19.80
C THR A 276 28.51 -24.26 20.85
N LYS A 277 28.58 -23.83 22.10
CA LYS A 277 27.89 -24.41 23.24
C LYS A 277 27.31 -23.28 24.09
N SER A 278 26.10 -23.42 24.60
CA SER A 278 25.41 -22.37 25.38
C SER A 278 25.47 -21.01 24.66
N VAL A 279 25.16 -20.98 23.37
CA VAL A 279 25.01 -19.75 22.59
C VAL A 279 23.62 -19.77 22.01
N GLU A 280 22.74 -18.91 22.53
CA GLU A 280 21.30 -18.97 22.25
C GLU A 280 20.92 -18.20 20.99
N VAL A 281 21.70 -17.18 20.62
CA VAL A 281 21.42 -16.32 19.45
C VAL A 281 22.60 -16.34 18.49
N ILE A 282 22.35 -16.67 17.23
CA ILE A 282 23.36 -16.58 16.17
C ILE A 282 22.86 -15.64 15.09
N ASN A 283 23.59 -14.57 14.82
CA ASN A 283 23.29 -13.63 13.73
C ASN A 283 24.30 -13.85 12.59
N ILE A 284 23.82 -14.11 11.38
CA ILE A 284 24.61 -14.33 10.19
C ILE A 284 24.40 -13.17 9.23
N ASN A 285 25.43 -12.36 9.02
CA ASN A 285 25.46 -11.24 8.11
C ASN A 285 26.35 -11.58 6.90
N GLN A 286 25.75 -12.19 5.87
CA GLN A 286 26.41 -12.49 4.59
C GLN A 286 26.30 -11.33 3.61
N ALA A 287 27.38 -10.98 2.91
CA ALA A 287 27.31 -10.00 1.83
C ALA A 287 26.67 -10.57 0.55
N SER A 288 26.05 -9.69 -0.26
CA SER A 288 25.48 -10.06 -1.57
C SER A 288 26.57 -10.50 -2.56
N GLY A 289 26.28 -11.50 -3.40
CA GLY A 289 27.20 -12.00 -4.43
C GLY A 289 28.27 -12.98 -3.95
N VAL A 290 28.25 -13.35 -2.66
CA VAL A 290 29.10 -14.38 -2.05
C VAL A 290 28.39 -15.74 -2.13
N ALA A 291 29.13 -16.86 -2.15
CA ALA A 291 28.51 -18.18 -2.06
C ALA A 291 27.69 -18.33 -0.77
N ALA A 292 26.69 -19.22 -0.81
CA ALA A 292 25.78 -19.41 0.33
C ALA A 292 26.52 -19.88 1.58
N ALA A 293 26.29 -19.19 2.72
CA ALA A 293 26.75 -19.69 4.00
C ALA A 293 25.91 -20.89 4.42
N THR A 294 26.54 -21.94 4.93
CA THR A 294 25.82 -23.10 5.48
C THR A 294 26.13 -23.27 6.96
N LEU A 295 25.11 -23.21 7.82
CA LEU A 295 25.18 -23.56 9.24
C LEU A 295 24.59 -24.96 9.44
N ILE A 296 25.31 -25.83 10.13
CA ILE A 296 24.79 -27.14 10.55
C ILE A 296 24.37 -27.02 12.01
N ALA A 297 23.10 -26.66 12.24
CA ALA A 297 22.58 -26.34 13.57
C ALA A 297 22.74 -27.50 14.56
N SER A 298 22.53 -28.75 14.13
CA SER A 298 22.63 -29.93 15.00
C SER A 298 24.03 -30.20 15.57
N SER A 299 25.09 -29.69 14.94
CA SER A 299 26.48 -29.94 15.37
C SER A 299 27.27 -28.68 15.68
N GLN A 300 26.95 -27.56 15.03
CA GLN A 300 27.66 -26.28 15.19
C GLN A 300 26.93 -25.34 16.15
N ALA A 301 25.61 -25.50 16.32
CA ALA A 301 24.75 -24.56 17.05
C ALA A 301 23.59 -25.27 17.78
N ALA A 302 23.88 -26.35 18.51
CA ALA A 302 22.86 -27.21 19.10
C ALA A 302 22.01 -26.50 20.16
N ASP A 303 22.59 -25.54 20.89
CA ASP A 303 21.93 -24.79 21.95
C ASP A 303 21.28 -23.49 21.45
N ALA A 304 21.50 -23.13 20.17
CA ALA A 304 20.91 -21.92 19.59
C ALA A 304 19.39 -22.04 19.54
N THR A 305 18.71 -21.05 20.13
CA THR A 305 17.25 -20.93 20.07
C THR A 305 16.82 -20.07 18.89
N ASN A 306 17.63 -19.09 18.50
CA ASN A 306 17.37 -18.18 17.39
C ASN A 306 18.58 -18.09 16.45
N ILE A 307 18.36 -18.37 15.17
CA ILE A 307 19.37 -18.24 14.12
C ILE A 307 18.86 -17.23 13.09
N ASN A 308 19.44 -16.03 13.09
CA ASN A 308 18.98 -14.91 12.27
C ASN A 308 19.90 -14.70 11.08
N SER A 309 19.33 -14.51 9.90
CA SER A 309 20.01 -13.87 8.79
C SER A 309 19.77 -12.36 8.85
N THR A 310 20.83 -11.58 8.76
CA THR A 310 20.79 -10.10 8.80
C THR A 310 21.48 -9.44 7.60
N GLY A 311 21.98 -10.25 6.66
CA GLY A 311 22.78 -9.80 5.51
C GLY A 311 22.21 -10.26 4.17
N ALA A 312 22.68 -9.64 3.10
CA ALA A 312 22.15 -9.77 1.75
C ALA A 312 22.45 -11.07 0.98
N GLY A 313 23.39 -11.88 1.46
CA GLY A 313 23.79 -13.15 0.85
C GLY A 313 22.92 -14.34 1.27
N SER A 314 23.02 -15.45 0.52
CA SER A 314 22.23 -16.65 0.80
C SER A 314 22.71 -17.30 2.09
N VAL A 315 21.78 -17.78 2.91
CA VAL A 315 22.08 -18.53 4.13
C VAL A 315 21.26 -19.82 4.14
N THR A 316 21.94 -20.94 4.39
CA THR A 316 21.35 -22.26 4.54
C THR A 316 21.56 -22.72 5.98
N VAL A 317 20.50 -23.07 6.69
CA VAL A 317 20.55 -23.67 8.03
C VAL A 317 20.07 -25.11 7.93
N THR A 318 20.89 -26.09 8.32
CA THR A 318 20.54 -27.52 8.24
C THR A 318 20.58 -28.18 9.62
N GLY A 319 19.82 -29.26 9.80
CA GLY A 319 19.80 -29.97 11.08
C GLY A 319 19.11 -29.20 12.20
N LEU A 320 18.10 -28.38 11.86
CA LEU A 320 17.35 -27.60 12.84
C LEU A 320 16.60 -28.53 13.81
N GLY A 321 16.71 -28.28 15.11
CA GLY A 321 15.91 -28.95 16.14
C GLY A 321 14.50 -28.36 16.25
N ALA A 322 13.55 -29.14 16.79
CA ALA A 322 12.13 -28.76 16.87
C ALA A 322 11.84 -27.46 17.68
N ALA A 323 12.74 -27.05 18.58
CA ALA A 323 12.59 -25.83 19.38
C ALA A 323 13.35 -24.61 18.81
N GLN A 324 14.20 -24.82 17.80
CA GLN A 324 15.01 -23.77 17.23
C GLN A 324 14.18 -22.97 16.22
N GLN A 325 14.37 -21.66 16.23
CA GLN A 325 13.70 -20.73 15.33
C GLN A 325 14.73 -20.08 14.42
N VAL A 326 14.25 -19.67 13.25
CA VAL A 326 15.05 -18.91 12.30
C VAL A 326 14.49 -17.51 12.15
N GLY A 327 15.34 -16.55 11.85
CA GLY A 327 14.94 -15.16 11.66
C GLY A 327 15.51 -14.54 10.40
N MET A 328 14.80 -13.57 9.84
CA MET A 328 15.29 -12.70 8.77
C MET A 328 15.05 -11.25 9.18
N SER A 329 16.12 -10.44 9.18
CA SER A 329 16.03 -9.01 9.50
C SER A 329 16.84 -8.14 8.55
N GLY A 330 16.39 -6.92 8.24
CA GLY A 330 17.17 -5.97 7.41
C GLY A 330 16.33 -5.03 6.54
N ALA A 331 16.06 -3.83 7.05
CA ALA A 331 15.12 -2.83 6.51
C ALA A 331 15.60 -2.01 5.27
N THR A 332 16.31 -2.61 4.32
CA THR A 332 16.74 -1.87 3.12
C THR A 332 16.33 -2.59 1.84
N ALA A 333 15.45 -1.93 1.07
CA ALA A 333 15.04 -2.37 -0.26
C ALA A 333 16.27 -2.72 -1.11
N GLY A 334 16.41 -3.98 -1.49
CA GLY A 334 17.54 -4.49 -2.29
C GLY A 334 18.57 -5.33 -1.53
N ASN A 335 18.47 -5.46 -0.20
CA ASN A 335 19.53 -6.06 0.61
C ASN A 335 19.24 -7.45 1.18
N ASN A 336 18.23 -8.22 0.73
CA ASN A 336 18.22 -9.70 0.92
C ASN A 336 17.92 -10.37 -0.41
N ALA A 337 18.78 -10.15 -1.40
CA ALA A 337 18.54 -10.63 -2.75
C ALA A 337 18.73 -12.15 -2.95
N ALA A 338 18.99 -12.87 -1.88
CA ALA A 338 19.54 -14.21 -1.88
C ALA A 338 18.67 -15.17 -1.05
N ALA A 339 18.70 -16.46 -1.39
CA ALA A 339 17.80 -17.47 -0.84
C ALA A 339 18.14 -17.81 0.61
N PHE A 340 17.11 -17.91 1.46
CA PHE A 340 17.20 -18.45 2.81
C PHE A 340 16.64 -19.87 2.83
N THR A 341 17.47 -20.87 3.08
CA THR A 341 17.06 -22.28 3.07
C THR A 341 17.18 -22.86 4.47
N VAL A 342 16.16 -23.58 4.91
CA VAL A 342 16.15 -24.17 6.26
C VAL A 342 15.75 -25.64 6.17
N THR A 343 16.60 -26.53 6.69
CA THR A 343 16.38 -27.97 6.67
C THR A 343 16.23 -28.49 8.10
N GLN A 344 15.04 -29.01 8.42
CA GLN A 344 14.74 -29.64 9.70
C GLN A 344 14.98 -31.16 9.59
N THR A 345 15.55 -31.77 10.64
CA THR A 345 15.83 -33.22 10.67
C THR A 345 14.91 -34.01 11.60
N THR A 346 14.04 -33.32 12.34
CA THR A 346 13.11 -33.91 13.31
C THR A 346 11.72 -33.35 13.10
N ASN A 347 10.67 -34.18 13.04
CA ASN A 347 9.30 -33.69 12.95
C ASN A 347 8.99 -32.70 14.08
N GLY A 348 8.54 -31.49 13.74
CA GLY A 348 8.17 -30.47 14.71
C GLY A 348 7.55 -29.23 14.06
N PRO A 349 7.05 -28.28 14.86
CA PRO A 349 6.70 -26.96 14.35
C PRO A 349 7.97 -26.26 13.87
N LEU A 350 7.81 -25.40 12.87
CA LEU A 350 8.88 -24.63 12.28
C LEU A 350 8.52 -23.15 12.39
N THR A 351 9.39 -22.33 12.96
CA THR A 351 9.09 -20.92 13.20
C THR A 351 10.11 -20.01 12.51
N LEU A 352 9.58 -19.07 11.74
CA LEU A 352 10.33 -18.00 11.09
C LEU A 352 9.91 -16.64 11.66
N ASN A 353 10.89 -15.87 12.11
CA ASN A 353 10.72 -14.51 12.61
C ASN A 353 11.17 -13.50 11.54
N LEU A 354 10.26 -12.69 11.02
CA LEU A 354 10.51 -11.63 10.05
C LEU A 354 10.52 -10.26 10.75
N ASN A 355 11.54 -9.46 10.46
CA ASN A 355 11.62 -8.06 10.87
C ASN A 355 12.24 -7.19 9.78
N GLY A 356 11.41 -6.58 8.95
CA GLY A 356 11.85 -5.77 7.81
C GLY A 356 12.50 -6.57 6.69
N ALA A 357 12.20 -7.86 6.55
CA ALA A 357 12.82 -8.70 5.52
C ALA A 357 12.29 -8.34 4.12
N VAL A 358 13.18 -8.05 3.16
CA VAL A 358 12.80 -7.75 1.76
C VAL A 358 13.59 -8.62 0.79
N GLY A 359 12.96 -9.55 0.07
CA GLY A 359 13.70 -10.46 -0.83
C GLY A 359 13.63 -10.15 -2.34
N SER A 360 14.64 -10.60 -3.12
CA SER A 360 14.81 -10.31 -4.57
C SER A 360 14.45 -11.47 -5.52
N ALA A 361 14.52 -11.18 -6.83
CA ALA A 361 13.82 -11.73 -7.99
C ALA A 361 14.15 -13.16 -8.48
N THR A 362 14.90 -13.98 -7.75
CA THR A 362 15.26 -15.34 -8.23
C THR A 362 14.61 -16.39 -7.32
N ALA A 363 13.50 -17.00 -7.78
CA ALA A 363 12.69 -18.06 -7.18
C ALA A 363 13.05 -18.57 -5.75
N GLY A 364 12.12 -18.38 -4.79
CA GLY A 364 12.06 -19.12 -3.52
C GLY A 364 12.93 -18.54 -2.38
N ASN A 365 12.56 -17.36 -1.88
CA ASN A 365 13.31 -16.66 -0.82
C ASN A 365 13.39 -17.47 0.48
N LEU A 366 12.40 -18.33 0.72
CA LEU A 366 12.36 -19.23 1.85
C LEU A 366 12.03 -20.63 1.33
N THR A 367 13.01 -21.53 1.37
CA THR A 367 12.76 -22.94 1.10
C THR A 367 13.00 -23.72 2.37
N PHE A 368 11.95 -24.34 2.90
CA PHE A 368 12.14 -25.41 3.85
C PHE A 368 12.46 -26.69 3.08
N VAL A 369 13.50 -27.42 3.45
CA VAL A 369 13.78 -28.74 2.87
C VAL A 369 13.58 -29.72 3.99
N ASP A 370 12.54 -30.54 3.88
CA ASP A 370 12.14 -31.39 4.98
C ASP A 370 12.64 -32.83 4.81
N ALA A 371 13.32 -33.37 5.82
CA ALA A 371 13.64 -34.79 5.95
C ALA A 371 12.67 -35.51 6.93
N GLY A 372 11.80 -34.78 7.64
CA GLY A 372 10.78 -35.27 8.56
C GLY A 372 9.57 -34.32 8.68
N ALA A 373 8.50 -34.64 7.95
CA ALA A 373 7.23 -33.91 7.84
C ALA A 373 6.92 -32.93 8.99
N ALA A 374 7.20 -31.63 8.80
CA ALA A 374 6.76 -30.57 9.69
C ALA A 374 5.22 -30.52 9.72
N THR A 375 4.61 -30.47 10.90
CA THR A 375 3.14 -30.41 11.01
C THR A 375 2.60 -29.00 10.90
N THR A 376 3.41 -27.99 11.21
CA THR A 376 3.00 -26.58 11.17
C THR A 376 4.20 -25.69 10.91
N ALA A 377 4.07 -24.80 9.92
CA ALA A 377 4.98 -23.68 9.71
C ALA A 377 4.36 -22.41 10.31
N THR A 378 5.16 -21.62 11.03
CA THR A 378 4.76 -20.36 11.66
C THR A 378 5.65 -19.24 11.14
N ILE A 379 5.04 -18.12 10.73
CA ILE A 379 5.72 -16.90 10.34
C ILE A 379 5.29 -15.79 11.31
N ASN A 380 6.20 -15.30 12.13
CA ASN A 380 5.99 -14.14 12.99
C ASN A 380 6.56 -12.90 12.31
N ALA A 381 5.73 -11.92 11.96
CA ALA A 381 6.21 -10.65 11.43
C ALA A 381 6.06 -9.54 12.45
N THR A 382 7.17 -8.93 12.83
CA THR A 382 7.25 -7.88 13.84
C THR A 382 8.16 -6.76 13.38
N GLY A 383 8.12 -5.59 14.04
CA GLY A 383 9.02 -4.48 13.74
C GLY A 383 8.69 -3.78 12.43
N THR A 384 9.40 -4.09 11.35
CA THR A 384 9.20 -3.44 10.03
C THR A 384 8.49 -4.38 9.06
N ALA A 385 7.65 -3.82 8.16
CA ALA A 385 6.94 -4.58 7.13
C ALA A 385 7.89 -5.47 6.31
N SER A 386 7.45 -6.68 5.99
CA SER A 386 8.28 -7.69 5.33
C SER A 386 7.65 -8.18 4.02
N THR A 387 8.46 -8.32 2.98
CA THR A 387 8.05 -8.77 1.65
C THR A 387 8.99 -9.87 1.15
N LEU A 388 8.43 -11.04 0.89
CA LEU A 388 9.08 -12.19 0.26
C LEU A 388 8.44 -12.43 -1.11
N GLN A 389 9.22 -12.89 -2.09
CA GLN A 389 8.76 -13.21 -3.44
C GLN A 389 8.12 -14.61 -3.54
N GLY A 390 8.44 -15.49 -2.60
CA GLY A 390 7.91 -16.84 -2.54
C GLY A 390 8.39 -17.58 -1.29
N VAL A 391 7.53 -18.46 -0.79
CA VAL A 391 7.73 -19.33 0.36
C VAL A 391 7.42 -20.75 -0.08
N THR A 392 8.32 -21.69 0.15
CA THR A 392 8.12 -23.12 -0.11
C THR A 392 8.15 -23.86 1.23
N LEU A 393 7.09 -24.60 1.54
CA LEU A 393 6.88 -25.26 2.84
C LEU A 393 6.73 -26.81 2.74
N PRO A 394 7.62 -27.54 2.03
CA PRO A 394 7.43 -28.96 1.71
C PRO A 394 7.08 -29.78 2.95
N GLY A 395 5.86 -30.32 3.00
CA GLY A 395 5.40 -31.21 4.06
C GLY A 395 4.57 -30.54 5.15
N ALA A 396 4.50 -29.21 5.21
CA ALA A 396 3.72 -28.47 6.20
C ALA A 396 2.22 -28.59 5.93
N THR A 397 1.47 -29.22 6.84
CA THR A 397 0.00 -29.32 6.72
C THR A 397 -0.74 -28.05 7.16
N ALA A 398 -0.07 -27.19 7.92
CA ALA A 398 -0.60 -25.92 8.41
C ALA A 398 0.42 -24.77 8.27
N LEU A 399 -0.07 -23.58 7.93
CA LEU A 399 0.68 -22.33 7.95
C LEU A 399 -0.01 -21.32 8.89
N THR A 400 0.72 -20.82 9.88
CA THR A 400 0.27 -19.74 10.76
C THR A 400 1.09 -18.48 10.47
N VAL A 401 0.43 -17.35 10.23
CA VAL A 401 1.05 -16.04 10.05
C VAL A 401 0.62 -15.10 11.18
N ASN A 402 1.53 -14.83 12.11
CA ASN A 402 1.35 -13.87 13.18
C ASN A 402 1.88 -12.51 12.72
N ALA A 403 1.03 -11.73 12.06
CA ALA A 403 1.33 -10.46 11.43
C ALA A 403 1.14 -9.29 12.40
N GLY A 404 2.16 -8.98 13.21
CA GLY A 404 2.24 -7.73 13.97
C GLY A 404 2.43 -6.50 13.07
N VAL A 405 2.99 -6.71 11.87
CA VAL A 405 3.18 -5.70 10.81
C VAL A 405 2.88 -6.30 9.44
N ASN A 406 2.78 -5.44 8.41
CA ASN A 406 2.42 -5.90 7.06
C ASN A 406 3.38 -6.97 6.51
N VAL A 407 2.80 -8.00 5.89
CA VAL A 407 3.55 -9.13 5.30
C VAL A 407 3.07 -9.38 3.89
N ALA A 408 3.99 -9.60 2.96
CA ALA A 408 3.70 -10.15 1.64
C ALA A 408 4.61 -11.36 1.37
N LEU A 409 4.05 -12.49 0.93
CA LEU A 409 4.78 -13.76 0.71
C LEU A 409 4.99 -14.13 -0.76
N GLY A 410 4.38 -13.39 -1.70
CA GLY A 410 4.52 -13.58 -3.15
C GLY A 410 3.80 -14.82 -3.69
N ASN A 411 4.16 -16.02 -3.23
CA ASN A 411 3.45 -17.29 -3.42
C ASN A 411 3.81 -18.25 -2.28
N VAL A 412 2.90 -19.12 -1.87
CA VAL A 412 3.16 -20.22 -0.92
C VAL A 412 3.03 -21.54 -1.68
N ASN A 413 4.13 -22.29 -1.77
CA ASN A 413 4.21 -23.55 -2.49
C ASN A 413 4.31 -24.72 -1.50
N ASP A 414 3.35 -25.66 -1.56
CA ASP A 414 3.41 -26.91 -0.82
C ASP A 414 2.44 -27.96 -1.39
N THR A 415 2.71 -29.26 -1.19
CA THR A 415 1.85 -30.34 -1.73
C THR A 415 0.78 -30.83 -0.75
N VAL A 416 0.87 -30.50 0.54
CA VAL A 416 0.02 -31.03 1.62
C VAL A 416 -0.56 -29.94 2.55
N LEU A 417 -0.32 -28.66 2.25
CA LEU A 417 -0.82 -27.52 3.02
C LEU A 417 -2.33 -27.47 2.95
N ALA A 418 -2.97 -27.77 4.08
CA ALA A 418 -4.40 -27.90 4.20
C ALA A 418 -5.05 -26.73 4.95
N THR A 419 -4.31 -26.10 5.88
CA THR A 419 -4.84 -25.03 6.73
C THR A 419 -3.93 -23.82 6.74
N VAL A 420 -4.51 -22.62 6.67
CA VAL A 420 -3.79 -21.36 6.79
C VAL A 420 -4.51 -20.47 7.80
N VAL A 421 -3.77 -19.90 8.74
CA VAL A 421 -4.28 -18.97 9.75
C VAL A 421 -3.47 -17.68 9.69
N ALA A 422 -4.14 -16.53 9.65
CA ALA A 422 -3.51 -15.22 9.77
C ALA A 422 -4.11 -14.45 10.95
N SER A 423 -3.26 -13.82 11.76
CA SER A 423 -3.68 -13.04 12.92
C SER A 423 -2.73 -11.89 13.21
N GLY A 424 -3.18 -10.89 13.98
CA GLY A 424 -2.33 -9.79 14.44
C GLY A 424 -2.90 -8.40 14.12
N ALA A 425 -2.02 -7.40 14.15
CA ALA A 425 -2.37 -5.97 14.00
C ALA A 425 -1.95 -5.37 12.66
N ALA A 426 -1.43 -6.19 11.73
CA ALA A 426 -1.07 -5.75 10.39
C ALA A 426 -2.29 -5.17 9.65
N THR A 427 -2.04 -4.11 8.88
CA THR A 427 -3.04 -3.51 7.98
C THR A 427 -3.20 -4.29 6.67
N SER A 428 -2.22 -5.15 6.33
CA SER A 428 -2.28 -6.03 5.17
C SER A 428 -1.44 -7.29 5.37
N VAL A 429 -2.03 -8.44 5.02
CA VAL A 429 -1.32 -9.71 4.86
C VAL A 429 -1.59 -10.26 3.46
N ASN A 430 -0.55 -10.39 2.64
CA ASN A 430 -0.66 -10.93 1.28
C ASN A 430 0.06 -12.29 1.19
N LEU A 431 -0.69 -13.35 0.99
CA LEU A 431 -0.16 -14.71 0.85
C LEU A 431 0.20 -15.07 -0.59
N GLY A 432 -0.18 -14.23 -1.57
CA GLY A 432 -0.02 -14.53 -2.98
C GLY A 432 -0.84 -15.76 -3.40
N THR A 433 -0.27 -16.59 -4.27
CA THR A 433 -0.91 -17.85 -4.67
C THR A 433 -0.55 -18.98 -3.72
N LEU A 434 -1.56 -19.63 -3.15
CA LEU A 434 -1.45 -20.87 -2.40
C LEU A 434 -1.43 -22.05 -3.39
N ASN A 435 -0.23 -22.47 -3.78
CA ASN A 435 0.01 -23.58 -4.68
C ASN A 435 0.00 -24.90 -3.90
N SER A 436 -1.19 -25.32 -3.44
CA SER A 436 -1.45 -26.61 -2.80
C SER A 436 -2.77 -27.21 -3.30
N THR A 437 -2.78 -28.54 -3.48
CA THR A 437 -3.95 -29.30 -3.98
C THR A 437 -4.92 -29.71 -2.88
N VAL A 438 -4.65 -29.37 -1.62
CA VAL A 438 -5.45 -29.83 -0.46
C VAL A 438 -5.87 -28.71 0.49
N VAL A 439 -5.73 -27.43 0.10
CA VAL A 439 -6.17 -26.30 0.93
C VAL A 439 -7.67 -26.44 1.24
N SER A 440 -7.97 -26.55 2.53
CA SER A 440 -9.32 -26.80 3.05
C SER A 440 -9.82 -25.65 3.93
N SER A 441 -8.92 -24.85 4.50
CA SER A 441 -9.29 -23.72 5.36
C SER A 441 -8.27 -22.60 5.30
N ILE A 442 -8.77 -21.37 5.17
CA ILE A 442 -8.03 -20.13 5.36
C ILE A 442 -8.81 -19.29 6.38
N ASN A 443 -8.17 -18.92 7.49
CA ASN A 443 -8.81 -18.16 8.55
C ASN A 443 -7.97 -16.94 8.95
N ALA A 444 -8.43 -15.76 8.57
CA ALA A 444 -7.84 -14.46 8.87
C ALA A 444 -8.64 -13.67 9.92
N SER A 445 -9.63 -14.27 10.59
CA SER A 445 -10.46 -13.59 11.61
C SER A 445 -9.67 -13.05 12.81
N GLY A 446 -8.41 -13.47 12.98
CA GLY A 446 -7.50 -12.91 13.99
C GLY A 446 -6.83 -11.60 13.57
N LEU A 447 -7.02 -11.11 12.34
CA LEU A 447 -6.51 -9.81 11.89
C LEU A 447 -7.42 -8.69 12.41
N THR A 448 -6.88 -7.87 13.30
CA THR A 448 -7.64 -6.87 14.07
C THR A 448 -7.78 -5.51 13.39
N ALA A 449 -6.99 -5.23 12.34
CA ALA A 449 -6.95 -3.93 11.67
C ALA A 449 -6.91 -3.99 10.13
N GLY A 450 -6.49 -5.12 9.55
CA GLY A 450 -6.25 -5.26 8.11
C GLY A 450 -6.93 -6.47 7.50
N GLY A 451 -6.83 -6.57 6.17
CA GLY A 451 -7.35 -7.68 5.38
C GLY A 451 -6.26 -8.61 4.84
N LEU A 452 -6.68 -9.81 4.48
CA LEU A 452 -5.90 -10.86 3.83
C LEU A 452 -6.08 -10.80 2.31
N THR A 453 -5.00 -10.94 1.54
CA THR A 453 -5.06 -11.27 0.11
C THR A 453 -4.53 -12.68 -0.13
N ALA A 454 -5.31 -13.53 -0.79
CA ALA A 454 -4.91 -14.89 -1.18
C ALA A 454 -5.52 -15.31 -2.53
N THR A 455 -4.75 -16.05 -3.31
CA THR A 455 -5.21 -16.73 -4.53
C THR A 455 -5.11 -18.24 -4.32
N LEU A 456 -6.19 -18.98 -4.53
CA LEU A 456 -6.17 -20.44 -4.55
C LEU A 456 -5.69 -20.91 -5.93
N ALA A 457 -4.68 -21.79 -5.96
CA ALA A 457 -4.28 -22.43 -7.20
C ALA A 457 -5.39 -23.36 -7.74
N ASP A 458 -5.41 -23.53 -9.06
CA ASP A 458 -6.39 -24.29 -9.83
C ASP A 458 -6.36 -25.79 -9.54
N ASN A 459 -7.10 -26.26 -8.52
CA ASN A 459 -6.99 -27.62 -7.99
C ASN A 459 -8.34 -28.31 -7.69
N ASN A 460 -9.47 -27.79 -8.20
CA ASN A 460 -10.82 -28.30 -7.95
C ASN A 460 -11.20 -28.45 -6.45
N LEU A 461 -10.80 -27.48 -5.63
CA LEU A 461 -11.02 -27.44 -4.18
C LEU A 461 -12.47 -27.10 -3.82
N SER A 462 -13.35 -28.09 -3.74
CA SER A 462 -14.78 -27.86 -3.48
C SER A 462 -15.12 -27.59 -2.00
N THR A 463 -14.27 -28.00 -1.07
CA THR A 463 -14.52 -27.93 0.38
C THR A 463 -13.79 -26.81 1.10
N VAL A 464 -13.06 -25.96 0.37
CA VAL A 464 -12.29 -24.86 0.97
C VAL A 464 -13.20 -23.92 1.75
N THR A 465 -12.78 -23.53 2.94
CA THR A 465 -13.44 -22.52 3.77
C THR A 465 -12.58 -21.27 3.88
N PHE A 466 -13.22 -20.11 3.94
CA PHE A 466 -12.55 -18.82 4.10
C PHE A 466 -13.26 -17.99 5.16
N VAL A 467 -12.49 -17.38 6.06
CA VAL A 467 -12.96 -16.35 6.99
C VAL A 467 -11.98 -15.18 6.93
N GLY A 468 -12.40 -14.02 6.45
CA GLY A 468 -11.58 -12.82 6.40
C GLY A 468 -11.42 -12.13 7.77
N GLY A 469 -10.67 -11.02 7.76
CA GLY A 469 -10.29 -10.22 8.91
C GLY A 469 -11.24 -9.05 9.18
N ALA A 470 -10.67 -7.96 9.70
CA ALA A 470 -11.39 -6.73 10.04
C ALA A 470 -11.28 -5.60 9.00
N GLY A 471 -10.43 -5.79 7.97
CA GLY A 471 -10.27 -4.85 6.86
C GLY A 471 -10.38 -5.58 5.53
N ASN A 472 -10.34 -4.84 4.42
CA ASN A 472 -10.67 -5.37 3.09
C ASN A 472 -9.85 -6.61 2.69
N ASP A 473 -10.52 -7.75 2.64
CA ASP A 473 -10.01 -9.05 2.25
C ASP A 473 -10.15 -9.28 0.74
N THR A 474 -9.31 -10.13 0.17
CA THR A 474 -9.35 -10.52 -1.24
C THR A 474 -9.06 -12.01 -1.37
N LEU A 475 -10.03 -12.76 -1.89
CA LEU A 475 -9.88 -14.18 -2.18
C LEU A 475 -10.13 -14.43 -3.67
N ASN A 476 -9.13 -14.92 -4.39
CA ASN A 476 -9.26 -15.35 -5.78
C ASN A 476 -9.38 -16.87 -5.86
N LEU A 477 -10.42 -17.40 -6.50
CA LEU A 477 -10.70 -18.84 -6.55
C LEU A 477 -9.96 -19.60 -7.65
N GLY A 478 -9.29 -18.92 -8.60
CA GLY A 478 -8.78 -19.60 -9.79
C GLY A 478 -9.93 -20.32 -10.51
N THR A 479 -9.75 -21.57 -10.90
CA THR A 479 -10.78 -22.44 -11.52
C THR A 479 -11.54 -23.32 -10.52
N ASN A 480 -11.33 -23.17 -9.21
CA ASN A 480 -11.97 -23.99 -8.18
C ASN A 480 -13.49 -23.74 -8.10
N VAL A 481 -14.31 -24.80 -8.07
CA VAL A 481 -15.77 -24.70 -7.92
C VAL A 481 -16.19 -25.28 -6.56
N LEU A 482 -16.93 -24.49 -5.78
CA LEU A 482 -17.34 -24.82 -4.41
C LEU A 482 -18.44 -25.89 -4.34
N ALA A 483 -18.53 -26.56 -3.19
CA ALA A 483 -19.62 -27.46 -2.85
C ALA A 483 -20.94 -26.73 -2.54
N GLY A 484 -20.89 -25.43 -2.22
CA GLY A 484 -22.07 -24.60 -1.99
C GLY A 484 -22.60 -24.62 -0.54
N ALA A 485 -21.76 -24.95 0.45
CA ALA A 485 -22.17 -24.87 1.85
C ALA A 485 -22.39 -23.40 2.25
N ALA A 486 -23.45 -23.13 3.02
CA ALA A 486 -23.78 -21.75 3.41
C ALA A 486 -22.65 -21.11 4.23
N GLY A 487 -22.25 -19.88 3.88
CA GLY A 487 -21.16 -19.15 4.53
C GLY A 487 -19.79 -19.82 4.39
N GLN A 488 -19.60 -20.70 3.41
CA GLN A 488 -18.33 -21.38 3.16
C GLN A 488 -17.18 -20.39 2.98
N LEU A 489 -17.43 -19.28 2.25
CA LEU A 489 -16.51 -18.16 2.11
C LEU A 489 -17.15 -16.93 2.73
N ASN A 490 -16.61 -16.51 3.87
CA ASN A 490 -17.03 -15.34 4.61
C ASN A 490 -15.89 -14.31 4.58
N ALA A 491 -16.13 -13.13 4.03
CA ALA A 491 -15.09 -12.11 3.95
C ALA A 491 -14.82 -11.39 5.28
N GLY A 492 -15.63 -11.61 6.31
CA GLY A 492 -15.42 -10.96 7.60
C GLY A 492 -15.96 -9.54 7.60
N ALA A 493 -15.20 -8.60 8.17
CA ALA A 493 -15.55 -7.19 8.18
C ALA A 493 -14.62 -6.42 7.23
N GLY A 494 -15.21 -5.45 6.54
CA GLY A 494 -14.56 -4.69 5.49
C GLY A 494 -15.64 -3.92 4.74
N THR A 495 -15.25 -2.98 3.89
CA THR A 495 -16.20 -2.30 2.99
C THR A 495 -15.82 -2.47 1.53
N GLY A 496 -14.83 -3.30 1.25
CA GLY A 496 -14.22 -3.50 -0.05
C GLY A 496 -13.73 -4.92 -0.22
N ASP A 497 -14.40 -5.87 0.44
CA ASP A 497 -14.03 -7.27 0.37
C ASP A 497 -14.25 -7.81 -1.05
N THR A 498 -13.24 -8.46 -1.60
CA THR A 498 -13.18 -8.83 -3.02
C THR A 498 -13.17 -10.34 -3.21
N LEU A 499 -14.12 -10.85 -4.00
CA LEU A 499 -14.14 -12.23 -4.48
C LEU A 499 -13.72 -12.30 -5.94
N GLY A 500 -12.57 -12.93 -6.21
CA GLY A 500 -12.05 -13.15 -7.56
C GLY A 500 -12.53 -14.46 -8.17
N LEU A 501 -13.15 -14.37 -9.35
CA LEU A 501 -13.72 -15.48 -10.11
C LEU A 501 -13.13 -15.53 -11.52
N THR A 502 -12.93 -16.74 -12.05
CA THR A 502 -12.49 -16.94 -13.44
C THR A 502 -13.51 -17.71 -14.29
N LEU A 503 -14.48 -18.38 -13.65
CA LEU A 503 -15.49 -19.22 -14.28
C LEU A 503 -16.90 -18.79 -13.88
N ALA A 504 -17.81 -18.65 -14.85
CA ALA A 504 -19.22 -18.36 -14.59
C ALA A 504 -19.92 -19.44 -13.76
N THR A 505 -19.44 -20.69 -13.82
CA THR A 505 -19.93 -21.81 -13.00
C THR A 505 -19.65 -21.64 -11.50
N GLN A 506 -18.74 -20.74 -11.12
CA GLN A 506 -18.52 -20.34 -9.73
C GLN A 506 -19.65 -19.42 -9.22
N LEU A 507 -20.44 -18.83 -10.12
CA LEU A 507 -21.49 -17.88 -9.78
C LEU A 507 -22.87 -18.42 -10.21
N THR A 508 -23.42 -19.34 -9.41
CA THR A 508 -24.76 -19.90 -9.61
C THR A 508 -25.67 -19.60 -8.43
N ALA A 509 -26.99 -19.67 -8.63
CA ALA A 509 -27.95 -19.48 -7.54
C ALA A 509 -27.77 -20.49 -6.39
N ALA A 510 -27.27 -21.69 -6.68
CA ALA A 510 -26.98 -22.71 -5.66
C ALA A 510 -25.74 -22.37 -4.83
N LEU A 511 -24.78 -21.64 -5.41
CA LEU A 511 -23.55 -21.23 -4.71
C LEU A 511 -23.68 -19.87 -4.01
N ALA A 512 -24.69 -19.06 -4.34
CA ALA A 512 -24.86 -17.74 -3.73
C ALA A 512 -24.85 -17.74 -2.19
N PRO A 513 -25.51 -18.68 -1.48
CA PRO A 513 -25.44 -18.73 -0.02
C PRO A 513 -24.04 -19.03 0.54
N ALA A 514 -23.12 -19.55 -0.29
CA ALA A 514 -21.75 -19.85 0.11
C ALA A 514 -20.88 -18.61 0.27
N TYR A 515 -21.27 -17.48 -0.33
CA TYR A 515 -20.54 -16.22 -0.29
C TYR A 515 -21.20 -15.25 0.68
N VAL A 516 -20.45 -14.75 1.66
CA VAL A 516 -20.95 -13.82 2.69
C VAL A 516 -19.96 -12.68 2.86
N GLY A 517 -20.47 -11.44 2.91
CA GLY A 517 -19.67 -10.25 3.25
C GLY A 517 -18.77 -9.73 2.14
N PHE A 518 -18.95 -10.13 0.87
CA PHE A 518 -18.19 -9.56 -0.24
C PHE A 518 -18.93 -8.36 -0.83
N GLU A 519 -18.25 -7.22 -1.01
CA GLU A 519 -18.80 -6.02 -1.67
C GLU A 519 -18.35 -5.89 -3.12
N THR A 520 -17.25 -6.54 -3.50
CA THR A 520 -16.64 -6.43 -4.83
C THR A 520 -16.43 -7.80 -5.46
N LEU A 521 -16.75 -7.92 -6.76
CA LEU A 521 -16.35 -9.07 -7.56
C LEU A 521 -15.18 -8.70 -8.47
N SER A 522 -14.22 -9.60 -8.66
CA SER A 522 -13.17 -9.47 -9.68
C SER A 522 -13.31 -10.61 -10.69
N LEU A 523 -13.74 -10.30 -11.91
CA LEU A 523 -14.02 -11.26 -12.97
C LEU A 523 -12.87 -11.28 -13.98
N ASN A 524 -12.10 -12.36 -13.98
CA ASN A 524 -10.93 -12.55 -14.85
C ASN A 524 -11.11 -13.81 -15.71
N ALA A 525 -11.98 -13.75 -16.72
CA ALA A 525 -12.32 -14.88 -17.56
C ALA A 525 -11.32 -15.08 -18.70
N ALA A 526 -10.84 -16.32 -18.90
CA ALA A 526 -9.96 -16.66 -20.01
C ALA A 526 -10.69 -16.85 -21.36
N THR A 527 -12.00 -17.07 -21.32
CA THR A 527 -12.89 -17.28 -22.48
C THR A 527 -14.19 -16.50 -22.29
N ASP A 528 -14.94 -16.30 -23.37
CA ASP A 528 -16.22 -15.58 -23.32
C ASP A 528 -17.17 -16.23 -22.31
N GLN A 529 -17.64 -15.45 -21.33
CA GLN A 529 -18.45 -15.96 -20.23
C GLN A 529 -19.49 -14.94 -19.75
N THR A 530 -20.57 -15.46 -19.17
CA THR A 530 -21.66 -14.67 -18.59
C THR A 530 -21.77 -14.90 -17.10
N PHE A 531 -21.51 -13.86 -16.32
CA PHE A 531 -21.65 -13.85 -14.88
C PHE A 531 -22.98 -13.21 -14.50
N ASN A 532 -23.80 -13.90 -13.72
CA ASN A 532 -25.06 -13.35 -13.21
C ASN A 532 -24.91 -13.00 -11.74
N ILE A 533 -24.75 -11.72 -11.44
CA ILE A 533 -24.50 -11.21 -10.09
C ILE A 533 -25.78 -10.99 -9.29
N ALA A 534 -26.97 -11.07 -9.92
CA ALA A 534 -28.25 -10.84 -9.24
C ALA A 534 -28.52 -11.83 -8.09
N THR A 535 -27.80 -12.95 -8.07
CA THR A 535 -27.90 -13.96 -7.02
C THR A 535 -27.14 -13.57 -5.75
N LEU A 536 -26.22 -12.60 -5.82
CA LEU A 536 -25.42 -12.13 -4.70
C LEU A 536 -25.98 -10.82 -4.13
N ALA A 537 -26.18 -10.80 -2.82
CA ALA A 537 -26.53 -9.58 -2.11
C ALA A 537 -25.26 -8.82 -1.70
N GLY A 538 -25.34 -7.48 -1.61
CA GLY A 538 -24.27 -6.64 -1.08
C GLY A 538 -23.18 -6.23 -2.08
N ILE A 539 -23.21 -6.74 -3.31
CA ILE A 539 -22.24 -6.31 -4.34
C ILE A 539 -22.49 -4.84 -4.70
N THR A 540 -21.46 -4.02 -4.52
CA THR A 540 -21.42 -2.59 -4.85
C THR A 540 -20.52 -2.30 -6.05
N GLY A 541 -19.58 -3.20 -6.35
CA GLY A 541 -18.60 -3.03 -7.43
C GLY A 541 -18.26 -4.33 -8.14
N VAL A 542 -17.97 -4.21 -9.44
CA VAL A 542 -17.50 -5.33 -10.26
C VAL A 542 -16.26 -4.87 -11.00
N THR A 543 -15.14 -5.54 -10.81
CA THR A 543 -13.95 -5.37 -11.64
C THR A 543 -13.94 -6.45 -12.71
N VAL A 544 -13.71 -6.08 -13.97
CA VAL A 544 -13.55 -7.00 -15.09
C VAL A 544 -12.16 -6.79 -15.68
N GLY A 545 -11.40 -7.87 -15.86
CA GLY A 545 -10.03 -7.78 -16.33
C GLY A 545 -9.52 -9.06 -16.98
N GLY A 546 -8.30 -8.99 -17.51
CA GLY A 546 -7.57 -10.15 -18.04
C GLY A 546 -8.05 -10.64 -19.42
N GLY A 547 -7.09 -11.07 -20.25
CA GLY A 547 -7.35 -11.69 -21.55
C GLY A 547 -8.02 -10.76 -22.58
N THR A 548 -8.48 -11.34 -23.68
CA THR A 548 -9.23 -10.66 -24.76
C THR A 548 -10.68 -11.11 -24.85
N ALA A 549 -11.13 -11.91 -23.88
CA ALA A 549 -12.45 -12.53 -23.86
C ALA A 549 -13.57 -11.50 -23.62
N VAL A 550 -14.75 -11.78 -24.14
CA VAL A 550 -15.95 -10.98 -23.86
C VAL A 550 -16.56 -11.42 -22.54
N THR A 551 -16.63 -10.52 -21.56
CA THR A 551 -17.29 -10.77 -20.28
C THR A 551 -18.66 -10.10 -20.26
N THR A 552 -19.70 -10.90 -20.03
CA THR A 552 -21.06 -10.40 -19.81
C THR A 552 -21.36 -10.37 -18.31
N VAL A 553 -21.78 -9.22 -17.79
CA VAL A 553 -22.17 -9.02 -16.39
C VAL A 553 -23.68 -8.74 -16.34
N ASN A 554 -24.45 -9.76 -16.01
CA ASN A 554 -25.90 -9.66 -15.83
C ASN A 554 -26.26 -9.44 -14.36
N GLY A 555 -27.40 -8.79 -14.11
CA GLY A 555 -27.91 -8.62 -12.75
C GLY A 555 -27.53 -7.30 -12.10
N LEU A 556 -27.00 -6.36 -12.87
CA LEU A 556 -26.74 -4.98 -12.41
C LEU A 556 -28.06 -4.28 -12.07
N THR A 557 -28.04 -3.37 -11.11
CA THR A 557 -29.24 -2.70 -10.58
C THR A 557 -29.34 -1.26 -11.08
N ALA A 558 -30.48 -0.89 -11.69
CA ALA A 558 -30.66 0.44 -12.28
C ALA A 558 -30.77 1.60 -11.28
N LEU A 559 -31.39 1.39 -10.11
CA LEU A 559 -31.67 2.44 -9.11
C LEU A 559 -30.50 2.76 -8.16
N ALA A 560 -29.50 1.90 -8.13
CA ALA A 560 -28.23 2.08 -7.42
C ALA A 560 -27.14 1.43 -8.28
N PRO A 561 -26.71 2.11 -9.36
CA PRO A 561 -25.83 1.50 -10.35
C PRO A 561 -24.49 1.15 -9.72
N GLN A 562 -24.25 -0.16 -9.63
CA GLN A 562 -22.96 -0.71 -9.27
C GLN A 562 -21.92 -0.23 -10.28
N THR A 563 -20.74 0.13 -9.79
CA THR A 563 -19.65 0.58 -10.66
C THR A 563 -18.94 -0.63 -11.26
N VAL A 564 -18.86 -0.67 -12.58
CA VAL A 564 -18.10 -1.70 -13.32
C VAL A 564 -16.74 -1.13 -13.73
N THR A 565 -15.67 -1.58 -13.08
CA THR A 565 -14.30 -1.19 -13.40
C THR A 565 -13.69 -2.17 -14.39
N SER A 566 -13.44 -1.72 -15.62
CA SER A 566 -12.76 -2.48 -16.67
C SER A 566 -11.26 -2.23 -16.65
N THR A 567 -10.47 -3.31 -16.70
CA THR A 567 -9.00 -3.29 -16.78
C THR A 567 -8.46 -4.05 -17.99
N GLY A 568 -7.42 -3.51 -18.65
CA GLY A 568 -6.80 -4.12 -19.82
C GLY A 568 -7.63 -3.99 -21.11
N THR A 569 -7.51 -4.98 -22.01
CA THR A 569 -8.14 -4.95 -23.35
C THR A 569 -9.08 -6.12 -23.57
N HIS A 570 -10.40 -5.91 -23.51
CA HIS A 570 -11.40 -6.98 -23.60
C HIS A 570 -12.76 -6.46 -24.08
N GLY A 571 -13.73 -7.36 -24.29
CA GLY A 571 -15.13 -6.97 -24.58
C GLY A 571 -15.99 -7.02 -23.31
N LEU A 572 -16.90 -6.06 -23.15
CA LEU A 572 -17.78 -5.95 -21.98
C LEU A 572 -19.23 -5.81 -22.40
N ILE A 573 -20.10 -6.66 -21.85
CA ILE A 573 -21.55 -6.58 -22.04
C ILE A 573 -22.20 -6.39 -20.67
N LEU A 574 -22.99 -5.34 -20.51
CA LEU A 574 -23.71 -5.04 -19.27
C LEU A 574 -25.19 -5.40 -19.41
N GLY A 575 -25.65 -6.31 -18.55
CA GLY A 575 -27.05 -6.67 -18.40
C GLY A 575 -27.65 -6.02 -17.15
N VAL A 576 -28.30 -4.86 -17.34
CA VAL A 576 -28.99 -4.13 -16.27
C VAL A 576 -30.41 -4.68 -16.08
N THR A 577 -30.73 -5.09 -14.86
CA THR A 577 -32.02 -5.68 -14.52
C THR A 577 -33.10 -4.62 -14.59
N GLY A 578 -34.14 -4.87 -15.39
CA GLY A 578 -35.27 -3.95 -15.57
C GLY A 578 -35.12 -2.99 -16.75
N ALA A 579 -33.93 -2.90 -17.35
CA ALA A 579 -33.63 -2.09 -18.53
C ALA A 579 -34.19 -2.73 -19.82
N THR A 580 -35.46 -3.13 -19.84
CA THR A 580 -36.11 -3.81 -20.99
C THR A 580 -37.16 -2.96 -21.67
N ALA A 581 -37.47 -1.78 -21.14
CA ALA A 581 -38.44 -0.84 -21.70
C ALA A 581 -37.88 0.59 -21.68
N VAL A 582 -37.80 1.22 -22.85
CA VAL A 582 -37.45 2.65 -22.98
C VAL A 582 -38.41 3.48 -22.13
N GLY A 583 -37.90 4.26 -21.18
CA GLY A 583 -38.69 5.25 -20.42
C GLY A 583 -38.60 5.18 -18.89
N THR A 584 -37.94 4.18 -18.32
CA THR A 584 -37.34 4.28 -16.97
C THR A 584 -35.94 4.88 -17.12
N LEU A 585 -35.48 5.72 -16.17
CA LEU A 585 -34.12 6.27 -16.26
C LEU A 585 -33.13 5.20 -15.79
N ASP A 586 -32.67 4.33 -16.70
CA ASP A 586 -31.69 3.29 -16.38
C ASP A 586 -30.26 3.83 -16.57
N THR A 587 -29.41 3.62 -15.57
CA THR A 587 -28.02 4.13 -15.56
C THR A 587 -27.01 2.99 -15.46
N ALA A 588 -25.94 3.07 -16.25
CA ALA A 588 -24.77 2.21 -16.14
C ALA A 588 -23.51 3.04 -15.83
N ASN A 589 -22.73 2.61 -14.83
CA ASN A 589 -21.47 3.24 -14.44
C ASN A 589 -20.30 2.36 -14.84
N VAL A 590 -19.41 2.87 -15.70
CA VAL A 590 -18.22 2.16 -16.16
C VAL A 590 -16.98 3.00 -15.86
N VAL A 591 -16.01 2.39 -15.20
CA VAL A 591 -14.68 2.97 -14.98
C VAL A 591 -13.68 2.24 -15.86
N LEU A 592 -12.94 2.97 -16.69
CA LEU A 592 -11.84 2.45 -17.49
C LEU A 592 -10.53 2.70 -16.74
N SER A 593 -9.84 1.63 -16.36
CA SER A 593 -8.61 1.70 -15.57
C SER A 593 -7.51 0.85 -16.19
N SER A 594 -6.27 1.31 -16.10
CA SER A 594 -5.09 0.51 -16.48
C SER A 594 -4.71 -0.51 -15.40
N GLY A 595 -5.38 -0.48 -14.23
CA GLY A 595 -4.98 -1.22 -13.04
C GLY A 595 -3.85 -0.50 -12.29
N ALA A 596 -2.88 -1.26 -11.78
CA ALA A 596 -1.78 -0.75 -10.94
C ALA A 596 -0.62 -0.10 -11.71
N THR A 597 -0.59 -0.20 -13.05
CA THR A 597 0.48 0.38 -13.88
C THR A 597 0.02 1.70 -14.49
N LEU A 598 0.69 2.79 -14.12
CA LEU A 598 0.51 4.10 -14.75
C LEU A 598 0.84 4.01 -16.25
N ASN A 599 0.04 4.68 -17.09
CA ASN A 599 0.23 4.86 -18.54
C ASN A 599 -0.06 3.65 -19.47
N ALA A 600 -0.56 2.52 -19.00
CA ALA A 600 -1.10 1.50 -19.91
C ALA A 600 -2.50 1.93 -20.43
N ALA A 601 -2.79 1.68 -21.71
CA ALA A 601 -4.12 1.93 -22.27
C ALA A 601 -5.10 0.84 -21.83
N SER A 602 -6.31 1.22 -21.44
CA SER A 602 -7.43 0.29 -21.27
C SER A 602 -8.37 0.42 -22.46
N THR A 603 -8.61 -0.67 -23.18
CA THR A 603 -9.42 -0.66 -24.39
C THR A 603 -10.57 -1.66 -24.28
N LEU A 604 -11.80 -1.16 -24.20
CA LEU A 604 -12.95 -1.99 -24.45
C LEU A 604 -13.09 -2.20 -25.97
N THR A 605 -12.76 -3.40 -26.45
CA THR A 605 -12.96 -3.76 -27.88
C THR A 605 -14.44 -3.70 -28.25
N GLN A 606 -15.31 -3.94 -27.26
CA GLN A 606 -16.75 -3.78 -27.31
C GLN A 606 -17.26 -3.35 -25.94
N LEU A 607 -18.22 -2.43 -25.91
CA LEU A 607 -19.10 -2.14 -24.79
C LEU A 607 -20.55 -2.27 -25.26
N SER A 608 -21.34 -3.14 -24.64
CA SER A 608 -22.78 -3.28 -24.93
C SER A 608 -23.61 -2.92 -23.71
N VAL A 609 -24.57 -2.01 -23.87
CA VAL A 609 -25.44 -1.47 -22.79
C VAL A 609 -26.91 -1.49 -23.21
N ALA A 610 -27.42 -2.67 -23.53
CA ALA A 610 -28.78 -2.83 -24.04
C ALA A 610 -29.82 -2.30 -23.05
N GLY A 611 -30.71 -1.42 -23.52
CA GLY A 611 -31.82 -0.90 -22.73
C GLY A 611 -31.48 0.18 -21.72
N VAL A 612 -30.22 0.65 -21.67
CA VAL A 612 -29.77 1.70 -20.75
C VAL A 612 -29.95 3.08 -21.40
N GLU A 613 -30.50 4.05 -20.67
CA GLU A 613 -30.66 5.44 -21.13
C GLU A 613 -29.45 6.33 -20.83
N THR A 614 -28.77 6.11 -19.69
CA THR A 614 -27.62 6.90 -19.25
C THR A 614 -26.38 6.04 -19.04
N LEU A 615 -25.31 6.33 -19.79
CA LEU A 615 -24.00 5.70 -19.60
C LEU A 615 -23.01 6.71 -19.00
N ASN A 616 -22.56 6.46 -17.78
CA ASN A 616 -21.48 7.22 -17.16
C ASN A 616 -20.15 6.48 -17.39
N LEU A 617 -19.20 7.15 -18.04
CA LEU A 617 -17.87 6.64 -18.30
C LEU A 617 -16.83 7.50 -17.60
N THR A 618 -15.97 6.87 -16.80
CA THR A 618 -14.88 7.53 -16.10
C THR A 618 -13.57 6.89 -16.50
N ALA A 619 -12.58 7.65 -16.92
CA ALA A 619 -11.21 7.14 -17.04
C ALA A 619 -10.45 7.41 -15.74
N ALA A 620 -9.80 6.39 -15.17
CA ALA A 620 -9.05 6.54 -13.93
C ALA A 620 -7.85 7.50 -14.12
N THR A 621 -7.43 8.18 -13.06
CA THR A 621 -6.30 9.12 -13.11
C THR A 621 -5.00 8.37 -13.42
N GLY A 622 -4.21 8.85 -14.38
CA GLY A 622 -2.90 8.27 -14.71
C GLY A 622 -2.94 7.05 -15.65
N THR A 623 -4.08 6.74 -16.25
CA THR A 623 -4.17 5.79 -17.37
C THR A 623 -3.64 6.43 -18.65
N GLY A 624 -3.11 5.62 -19.57
CA GLY A 624 -3.01 6.05 -20.98
C GLY A 624 -4.42 6.30 -21.56
N LEU A 625 -4.52 6.59 -22.86
CA LEU A 625 -5.83 6.79 -23.52
C LEU A 625 -6.79 5.62 -23.24
N ALA A 626 -7.85 5.89 -22.47
CA ALA A 626 -8.92 4.92 -22.26
C ALA A 626 -9.83 4.93 -23.50
N SER A 627 -10.14 3.76 -24.06
CA SER A 627 -10.88 3.68 -25.32
C SER A 627 -12.02 2.67 -25.28
N VAL A 628 -13.12 3.02 -25.93
CA VAL A 628 -14.23 2.14 -26.27
C VAL A 628 -14.27 2.05 -27.79
N SER A 629 -13.76 0.94 -28.33
CA SER A 629 -13.64 0.76 -29.78
C SER A 629 -15.00 0.64 -30.46
N ALA A 630 -15.95 -0.04 -29.82
CA ALA A 630 -17.30 -0.23 -30.31
C ALA A 630 -18.34 -0.17 -29.19
N LEU A 631 -19.24 0.82 -29.25
CA LEU A 631 -20.43 0.89 -28.41
C LEU A 631 -21.62 0.26 -29.16
N THR A 632 -22.01 -0.94 -28.77
CA THR A 632 -23.08 -1.72 -29.42
C THR A 632 -24.35 -1.78 -28.57
N ASN A 633 -25.49 -2.06 -29.20
CA ASN A 633 -26.81 -2.15 -28.54
C ASN A 633 -27.22 -0.93 -27.69
N GLY A 634 -26.64 0.24 -27.96
CA GLY A 634 -26.93 1.49 -27.26
C GLY A 634 -28.17 2.25 -27.78
N ALA A 635 -29.10 1.58 -28.46
CA ALA A 635 -30.23 2.25 -29.11
C ALA A 635 -31.13 3.01 -28.11
N SER A 636 -31.16 2.61 -26.83
CA SER A 636 -31.89 3.30 -25.77
C SER A 636 -31.16 4.50 -25.17
N LEU A 637 -29.87 4.70 -25.47
CA LEU A 637 -29.09 5.77 -24.87
C LEU A 637 -29.66 7.14 -25.27
N THR A 638 -29.86 7.98 -24.25
CA THR A 638 -30.19 9.41 -24.37
C THR A 638 -29.06 10.27 -23.80
N ALA A 639 -28.20 9.71 -22.94
CA ALA A 639 -27.07 10.40 -22.36
C ALA A 639 -25.81 9.51 -22.25
N ILE A 640 -24.65 10.06 -22.64
CA ILE A 640 -23.32 9.56 -22.29
C ILE A 640 -22.59 10.66 -21.53
N ASN A 641 -22.19 10.39 -20.29
CA ASN A 641 -21.45 11.34 -19.48
C ASN A 641 -20.00 10.87 -19.35
N LEU A 642 -19.05 11.70 -19.79
CA LEU A 642 -17.62 11.50 -19.64
C LEU A 642 -17.15 12.25 -18.40
N LEU A 643 -16.68 11.50 -17.41
CA LEU A 643 -16.39 12.00 -16.07
C LEU A 643 -14.88 11.96 -15.80
N GLY A 644 -14.40 12.96 -15.05
CA GLY A 644 -13.00 13.13 -14.68
C GLY A 644 -12.16 13.81 -15.76
N ASP A 645 -10.85 13.90 -15.49
CA ASP A 645 -9.89 14.68 -16.29
C ASP A 645 -9.02 13.82 -17.23
N SER A 646 -9.25 12.51 -17.26
CA SER A 646 -8.48 11.58 -18.09
C SER A 646 -9.07 11.46 -19.51
N PRO A 647 -8.22 11.32 -20.56
CA PRO A 647 -8.65 11.10 -21.94
C PRO A 647 -9.58 9.87 -22.12
N ILE A 648 -10.66 10.04 -22.88
CA ILE A 648 -11.57 8.97 -23.30
C ILE A 648 -11.77 9.03 -24.81
N SER A 649 -11.68 7.89 -25.48
CA SER A 649 -11.92 7.76 -26.93
C SER A 649 -13.08 6.82 -27.28
N PHE A 650 -13.95 7.24 -28.19
CA PHE A 650 -15.00 6.46 -28.85
C PHE A 650 -14.77 6.46 -30.35
N THR A 651 -14.71 5.28 -30.97
CA THR A 651 -14.40 5.18 -32.40
C THR A 651 -15.54 4.62 -33.24
N THR A 652 -16.43 3.82 -32.68
CA THR A 652 -17.64 3.37 -33.39
C THR A 652 -18.82 3.27 -32.44
N VAL A 653 -19.94 3.90 -32.82
CA VAL A 653 -21.21 3.78 -32.11
C VAL A 653 -22.24 3.20 -33.08
N GLY A 654 -23.04 2.24 -32.60
CA GLY A 654 -24.12 1.64 -33.38
C GLY A 654 -25.29 2.61 -33.65
N ALA A 655 -26.47 2.04 -33.93
CA ALA A 655 -27.67 2.86 -34.12
C ALA A 655 -28.08 3.62 -32.84
N ILE A 656 -28.44 4.88 -33.00
CA ILE A 656 -28.93 5.77 -31.94
C ILE A 656 -30.45 5.86 -32.07
N GLY A 657 -31.19 5.28 -31.12
CA GLY A 657 -32.65 5.19 -31.19
C GLY A 657 -33.41 6.44 -30.75
N SER A 658 -32.72 7.40 -30.12
CA SER A 658 -33.28 8.68 -29.67
C SER A 658 -32.23 9.80 -29.74
N ASN A 659 -32.60 11.06 -29.48
CA ASN A 659 -31.61 12.15 -29.43
C ASN A 659 -30.61 11.88 -28.28
N LEU A 660 -29.33 11.73 -28.63
CA LEU A 660 -28.27 11.39 -27.70
C LEU A 660 -27.47 12.63 -27.32
N THR A 661 -27.34 12.89 -26.02
CA THR A 661 -26.45 13.93 -25.49
C THR A 661 -25.17 13.29 -24.99
N VAL A 662 -24.02 13.81 -25.39
CA VAL A 662 -22.71 13.47 -24.82
C VAL A 662 -22.17 14.68 -24.08
N THR A 663 -21.81 14.52 -22.81
CA THR A 663 -21.29 15.61 -21.98
C THR A 663 -19.97 15.20 -21.35
N ALA A 664 -18.91 15.97 -21.56
CA ALA A 664 -17.65 15.90 -20.82
C ALA A 664 -17.46 17.17 -20.00
N THR A 665 -17.05 17.07 -18.73
CA THR A 665 -16.91 18.23 -17.83
C THR A 665 -15.50 18.45 -17.31
N GLY A 666 -14.55 17.58 -17.64
CA GLY A 666 -13.16 17.65 -17.17
C GLY A 666 -12.18 18.21 -18.21
N SER A 667 -10.89 18.17 -17.88
CA SER A 667 -9.81 18.63 -18.78
C SER A 667 -9.20 17.52 -19.65
N GLY A 668 -9.90 16.38 -19.78
CA GLY A 668 -9.43 15.26 -20.57
C GLY A 668 -9.40 15.59 -22.07
N VAL A 669 -8.45 15.02 -22.80
CA VAL A 669 -8.36 15.12 -24.27
C VAL A 669 -9.20 14.00 -24.86
N HIS A 670 -10.42 14.31 -25.30
CA HIS A 670 -11.40 13.33 -25.75
C HIS A 670 -11.40 13.17 -27.27
N THR A 671 -11.58 11.93 -27.74
CA THR A 671 -11.85 11.65 -29.16
C THR A 671 -13.21 11.00 -29.26
N ILE A 672 -14.19 11.64 -29.89
CA ILE A 672 -15.57 11.17 -29.95
C ILE A 672 -15.97 11.06 -31.43
N ASP A 673 -16.21 9.84 -31.92
CA ASP A 673 -16.54 9.61 -33.33
C ASP A 673 -17.90 8.91 -33.52
N PHE A 674 -18.88 9.68 -34.00
CA PHE A 674 -20.22 9.20 -34.36
C PHE A 674 -20.43 9.05 -35.87
N SER A 675 -19.39 9.12 -36.70
CA SER A 675 -19.54 9.11 -38.17
C SER A 675 -20.20 7.85 -38.73
N GLY A 676 -20.12 6.72 -38.02
CA GLY A 676 -20.79 5.47 -38.36
C GLY A 676 -22.20 5.29 -37.78
N ALA A 677 -22.67 6.21 -36.94
CA ALA A 677 -23.95 6.10 -36.25
C ALA A 677 -25.12 6.46 -37.18
N THR A 678 -26.28 5.85 -36.94
CA THR A 678 -27.51 6.05 -37.73
C THR A 678 -28.73 6.21 -36.81
N GLY A 679 -29.81 6.83 -37.29
CA GLY A 679 -31.10 6.89 -36.60
C GLY A 679 -31.50 8.28 -36.11
N ASN A 680 -30.68 8.91 -35.27
CA ASN A 680 -30.94 10.25 -34.70
C ASN A 680 -29.65 11.07 -34.58
N ALA A 681 -29.81 12.39 -34.49
CA ALA A 681 -28.72 13.33 -34.28
C ALA A 681 -28.16 13.28 -32.85
N VAL A 682 -26.97 13.83 -32.68
CA VAL A 682 -26.25 13.94 -31.41
C VAL A 682 -26.07 15.40 -30.99
N SER A 683 -26.05 15.61 -29.67
CA SER A 683 -25.55 16.84 -29.07
C SER A 683 -24.31 16.53 -28.24
N ILE A 684 -23.15 17.03 -28.65
CA ILE A 684 -21.87 16.81 -27.98
C ILE A 684 -21.48 18.13 -27.31
N SER A 685 -21.21 18.08 -26.01
CA SER A 685 -20.57 19.15 -25.24
C SER A 685 -19.33 18.59 -24.57
N SER A 686 -18.14 19.08 -24.92
CA SER A 686 -16.90 18.67 -24.25
C SER A 686 -16.33 19.76 -23.34
N GLY A 687 -15.12 19.52 -22.84
CA GLY A 687 -14.57 20.13 -21.64
C GLY A 687 -13.54 21.20 -21.94
N SER A 688 -12.40 21.14 -21.24
CA SER A 688 -11.28 22.07 -21.43
C SER A 688 -10.05 21.43 -22.09
N GLY A 689 -10.19 20.22 -22.64
CA GLY A 689 -9.11 19.50 -23.32
C GLY A 689 -9.08 19.84 -24.81
N ASN A 690 -8.02 19.44 -25.51
CA ASN A 690 -7.93 19.60 -26.97
C ASN A 690 -8.66 18.45 -27.66
N ASP A 691 -9.96 18.56 -27.78
CA ASP A 691 -10.87 17.48 -28.14
C ASP A 691 -10.96 17.27 -29.67
N ARG A 692 -11.29 16.04 -30.09
CA ARG A 692 -11.64 15.71 -31.48
C ARG A 692 -13.03 15.12 -31.52
N LEU A 693 -13.97 15.86 -32.10
CA LEU A 693 -15.40 15.55 -32.07
C LEU A 693 -15.94 15.39 -33.49
N THR A 694 -16.53 14.24 -33.78
CA THR A 694 -17.20 13.93 -35.05
C THR A 694 -18.67 13.60 -34.80
N GLY A 695 -19.57 14.32 -35.47
CA GLY A 695 -21.01 14.06 -35.49
C GLY A 695 -21.41 12.86 -36.35
N THR A 696 -22.68 12.81 -36.70
CA THR A 696 -23.38 11.78 -37.47
C THR A 696 -23.59 12.22 -38.92
N GLY A 697 -24.52 11.58 -39.64
CA GLY A 697 -25.02 12.06 -40.93
C GLY A 697 -26.34 12.86 -40.83
N LEU A 698 -26.66 13.39 -39.65
CA LEU A 698 -27.88 14.14 -39.34
C LEU A 698 -27.52 15.50 -38.72
N ASN A 699 -28.53 16.30 -38.34
CA ASN A 699 -28.32 17.67 -37.86
C ASN A 699 -27.82 17.71 -36.41
N ASP A 700 -26.52 17.84 -36.22
CA ASP A 700 -25.87 17.71 -34.91
C ASP A 700 -25.57 19.06 -34.24
N ILE A 701 -25.37 19.02 -32.92
CA ILE A 701 -24.93 20.19 -32.13
C ILE A 701 -23.64 19.83 -31.43
N ILE A 702 -22.52 20.44 -31.83
CA ILE A 702 -21.20 20.16 -31.26
C ILE A 702 -20.66 21.44 -30.61
N LYS A 703 -20.31 21.34 -29.33
CA LYS A 703 -19.68 22.40 -28.53
C LYS A 703 -18.42 21.85 -27.88
N ALA A 704 -17.25 22.31 -28.30
CA ALA A 704 -16.00 21.71 -27.85
C ALA A 704 -15.47 22.30 -26.54
N GLY A 705 -15.70 23.59 -26.29
CA GLY A 705 -15.49 24.17 -24.98
C GLY A 705 -14.23 25.01 -24.93
N ALA A 706 -13.22 24.61 -24.17
CA ALA A 706 -11.93 25.31 -24.17
C ALA A 706 -10.83 24.34 -24.59
N GLY A 707 -9.76 24.84 -25.19
CA GLY A 707 -8.74 23.99 -25.80
C GLY A 707 -8.59 24.30 -27.27
N ASN A 708 -7.69 23.61 -27.95
CA ASN A 708 -7.58 23.68 -29.41
C ASN A 708 -8.27 22.46 -29.99
N ASP A 709 -9.54 22.61 -30.34
CA ASP A 709 -10.41 21.50 -30.66
C ASP A 709 -10.49 21.23 -32.16
N VAL A 710 -10.90 20.02 -32.54
CA VAL A 710 -11.19 19.64 -33.93
C VAL A 710 -12.63 19.16 -34.04
N LEU A 711 -13.47 19.91 -34.75
CA LEU A 711 -14.90 19.63 -34.92
C LEU A 711 -15.18 19.20 -36.35
N ILE A 712 -15.87 18.06 -36.50
CA ILE A 712 -16.34 17.52 -37.77
C ILE A 712 -17.85 17.29 -37.63
N GLY A 713 -18.66 18.11 -38.29
CA GLY A 713 -20.13 17.97 -38.22
C GLY A 713 -20.62 16.66 -38.82
N GLY A 714 -20.09 16.30 -39.99
CA GLY A 714 -20.60 15.19 -40.78
C GLY A 714 -21.57 15.70 -41.86
N ALA A 715 -22.57 14.89 -42.21
CA ALA A 715 -23.61 15.30 -43.15
C ALA A 715 -24.82 15.81 -42.35
N GLY A 716 -25.66 16.66 -42.95
CA GLY A 716 -26.75 17.33 -42.24
C GLY A 716 -26.52 18.84 -42.16
N ALA A 717 -27.31 19.53 -41.35
CA ALA A 717 -27.08 20.91 -40.95
C ALA A 717 -26.65 20.96 -39.49
N ASP A 718 -25.35 21.13 -39.28
CA ASP A 718 -24.73 21.05 -37.97
C ASP A 718 -24.55 22.44 -37.35
N ALA A 719 -24.63 22.52 -36.02
CA ALA A 719 -24.24 23.70 -35.25
C ALA A 719 -22.93 23.41 -34.51
N LEU A 720 -21.83 24.01 -34.99
CA LEU A 720 -20.49 23.82 -34.47
C LEU A 720 -20.06 25.05 -33.66
N THR A 721 -19.58 24.82 -32.44
CA THR A 721 -19.10 25.85 -31.51
C THR A 721 -17.73 25.41 -31.01
N GLY A 722 -16.68 26.13 -31.39
CA GLY A 722 -15.32 25.79 -30.96
C GLY A 722 -15.14 26.15 -29.48
N GLY A 723 -15.41 27.41 -29.18
CA GLY A 723 -15.32 27.99 -27.85
C GLY A 723 -14.00 28.76 -27.68
N ALA A 724 -13.25 28.47 -26.63
CA ALA A 724 -12.05 29.21 -26.29
C ALA A 724 -10.77 28.46 -26.68
N GLY A 725 -10.06 28.98 -27.68
CA GLY A 725 -8.75 28.47 -28.09
C GLY A 725 -8.60 28.63 -29.60
N ASN A 726 -7.71 27.84 -30.20
CA ASN A 726 -7.54 27.83 -31.65
C ASN A 726 -8.21 26.59 -32.22
N ASP A 727 -9.47 26.72 -32.62
CA ASP A 727 -10.28 25.57 -33.00
C ASP A 727 -10.22 25.29 -34.50
N THR A 728 -10.39 24.04 -34.89
CA THR A 728 -10.38 23.60 -36.28
C THR A 728 -11.73 23.01 -36.68
N PHE A 729 -12.43 23.67 -37.59
CA PHE A 729 -13.69 23.19 -38.18
C PHE A 729 -13.38 22.47 -39.49
N ALA A 730 -13.45 21.14 -39.48
CA ALA A 730 -12.92 20.30 -40.56
C ALA A 730 -14.02 19.73 -41.49
N PHE A 731 -13.91 20.05 -42.77
CA PHE A 731 -14.76 19.60 -43.87
C PHE A 731 -13.92 18.84 -44.91
N ALA A 732 -13.56 17.58 -44.62
CA ALA A 732 -12.45 16.88 -45.29
C ALA A 732 -12.72 15.43 -45.72
N THR A 733 -13.93 14.89 -45.52
CA THR A 733 -14.25 13.48 -45.79
C THR A 733 -15.60 13.31 -46.48
N ALA A 734 -15.83 12.16 -47.15
CA ALA A 734 -17.10 11.83 -47.80
C ALA A 734 -18.29 11.70 -46.81
N ALA A 735 -18.00 11.52 -45.52
CA ALA A 735 -19.01 11.57 -44.46
C ALA A 735 -19.54 13.01 -44.25
N ASN A 736 -18.80 14.03 -44.68
CA ASN A 736 -19.24 15.43 -44.71
C ASN A 736 -20.02 15.79 -45.99
N THR A 737 -20.26 14.82 -46.87
CA THR A 737 -20.92 15.08 -48.15
C THR A 737 -22.40 15.30 -47.92
N LYS A 738 -22.77 16.59 -47.84
CA LYS A 738 -24.14 17.05 -48.01
C LYS A 738 -24.66 16.45 -49.32
N GLY A 739 -25.79 15.76 -49.28
CA GLY A 739 -26.46 15.36 -50.52
C GLY A 739 -26.56 16.61 -51.40
N ALA A 740 -26.02 16.54 -52.63
CA ALA A 740 -25.94 17.67 -53.55
C ALA A 740 -27.20 18.54 -53.42
N PHE A 741 -27.07 19.86 -53.29
CA PHE A 741 -28.22 20.76 -53.15
C PHE A 741 -29.22 20.43 -54.28
N ALA A 742 -30.24 19.63 -54.00
CA ALA A 742 -31.09 19.07 -55.04
C ALA A 742 -32.06 20.17 -55.47
N GLY A 743 -31.61 21.04 -56.38
CA GLY A 743 -32.36 22.20 -56.85
C GLY A 743 -32.61 23.23 -55.76
N ILE A 744 -31.72 24.22 -55.63
CA ILE A 744 -31.89 25.45 -54.85
C ILE A 744 -32.68 25.22 -53.55
N ASP A 745 -32.02 24.61 -52.56
CA ASP A 745 -32.56 24.62 -51.21
C ASP A 745 -32.54 26.06 -50.70
N THR A 746 -33.73 26.68 -50.69
CA THR A 746 -33.95 28.04 -50.19
C THR A 746 -34.15 28.08 -48.68
N ASN A 747 -34.01 26.94 -48.00
CA ASN A 747 -34.11 26.82 -46.57
C ASN A 747 -32.70 26.65 -45.97
N ALA A 748 -32.39 27.41 -44.92
CA ALA A 748 -31.13 27.30 -44.17
C ALA A 748 -30.94 25.93 -43.47
N ALA A 749 -31.76 24.92 -43.80
CA ALA A 749 -31.93 23.65 -43.12
C ALA A 749 -30.87 22.60 -43.47
N ASN A 750 -29.95 22.89 -44.40
CA ASN A 750 -28.88 21.99 -44.86
C ASN A 750 -27.48 22.62 -44.81
N ILE A 751 -27.33 23.79 -44.17
CA ILE A 751 -26.05 24.53 -44.07
C ILE A 751 -25.48 24.34 -42.66
N ASP A 752 -24.19 24.02 -42.55
CA ASP A 752 -23.53 23.98 -41.24
C ASP A 752 -23.27 25.39 -40.77
N LYS A 753 -23.44 25.59 -39.47
CA LYS A 753 -23.28 26.86 -38.80
C LYS A 753 -22.13 26.76 -37.80
N ILE A 754 -21.07 27.53 -38.06
CA ILE A 754 -20.06 27.83 -37.05
C ILE A 754 -20.58 29.01 -36.23
N THR A 755 -20.75 28.83 -34.93
CA THR A 755 -21.50 29.78 -34.10
C THR A 755 -20.65 30.86 -33.42
N ASP A 756 -19.33 30.68 -33.36
CA ASP A 756 -18.43 31.54 -32.59
C ASP A 756 -17.04 31.73 -33.23
N PHE A 757 -16.95 31.60 -34.56
CA PHE A 757 -15.68 31.68 -35.29
C PHE A 757 -14.90 32.96 -34.97
N VAL A 758 -13.66 32.79 -34.51
CA VAL A 758 -12.68 33.86 -34.31
C VAL A 758 -11.54 33.69 -35.29
N GLY A 759 -11.44 34.53 -36.32
CA GLY A 759 -10.40 34.37 -37.35
C GLY A 759 -8.95 34.43 -36.83
N ASN A 760 -8.02 33.86 -37.60
CA ASN A 760 -6.58 33.67 -37.31
C ASN A 760 -5.76 34.99 -37.21
N GLY A 761 -6.42 36.14 -37.30
CA GLY A 761 -5.86 37.47 -37.01
C GLY A 761 -6.00 37.92 -35.54
N ALA A 762 -6.70 37.13 -34.70
CA ALA A 762 -6.89 37.38 -33.28
C ALA A 762 -5.89 36.59 -32.41
N ALA A 763 -5.83 36.89 -31.10
CA ALA A 763 -4.92 36.22 -30.16
C ALA A 763 -5.27 34.73 -29.92
N ALA A 764 -6.50 34.32 -30.23
CA ALA A 764 -6.98 32.95 -30.32
C ALA A 764 -7.73 32.82 -31.65
N GLY A 765 -7.18 32.06 -32.59
CA GLY A 765 -7.54 32.08 -34.00
C GLY A 765 -7.96 30.70 -34.49
N ASP A 766 -9.22 30.59 -34.87
CA ASP A 766 -9.84 29.42 -35.46
C ASP A 766 -9.43 29.24 -36.92
N THR A 767 -9.57 28.00 -37.38
CA THR A 767 -9.23 27.57 -38.72
C THR A 767 -10.37 26.74 -39.32
N ILE A 768 -10.75 27.03 -40.55
CA ILE A 768 -11.59 26.16 -41.37
C ILE A 768 -10.66 25.25 -42.16
N GLN A 769 -10.69 23.96 -41.84
CA GLN A 769 -9.88 22.96 -42.53
C GLN A 769 -10.66 22.32 -43.68
N LEU A 770 -10.07 22.34 -44.86
CA LEU A 770 -10.59 21.73 -46.08
C LEU A 770 -9.60 20.64 -46.55
N GLY A 771 -10.06 19.42 -46.85
CA GLY A 771 -9.17 18.27 -47.16
C GLY A 771 -9.54 17.47 -48.41
N LEU A 772 -8.54 16.77 -48.97
CA LEU A 772 -8.59 16.07 -50.27
C LEU A 772 -8.63 14.53 -50.18
N THR A 773 -9.54 13.93 -50.93
CA THR A 773 -9.20 12.81 -51.84
C THR A 773 -10.15 12.89 -53.02
N ALA A 774 -9.64 12.73 -54.25
CA ALA A 774 -10.47 12.78 -55.46
C ALA A 774 -11.66 11.82 -55.34
N GLY A 775 -12.87 12.37 -55.22
CA GLY A 775 -14.12 11.61 -55.17
C GLY A 775 -14.97 11.73 -53.90
N ALA A 776 -14.54 12.43 -52.84
CA ALA A 776 -15.28 12.51 -51.58
C ALA A 776 -16.59 13.33 -51.67
N PHE A 777 -16.57 14.48 -52.35
CA PHE A 777 -17.74 15.33 -52.60
C PHE A 777 -18.31 15.12 -54.00
N GLY A 778 -18.58 13.86 -54.40
CA GLY A 778 -19.16 13.53 -55.71
C GLY A 778 -18.44 14.21 -56.89
N THR A 779 -17.30 13.68 -57.35
CA THR A 779 -16.50 14.19 -58.49
C THR A 779 -16.00 15.65 -58.44
N ALA A 780 -16.30 16.48 -57.44
CA ALA A 780 -16.24 17.93 -57.64
C ALA A 780 -15.39 18.77 -56.66
N ILE A 781 -14.29 18.30 -56.07
CA ILE A 781 -13.28 19.24 -55.53
C ILE A 781 -11.88 18.63 -55.72
N THR A 782 -11.07 19.20 -56.63
CA THR A 782 -9.65 18.84 -56.78
C THR A 782 -8.80 20.11 -56.65
N PHE A 783 -8.10 20.28 -55.53
CA PHE A 783 -7.18 21.40 -55.35
C PHE A 783 -5.80 21.04 -55.94
N SER A 784 -5.41 21.71 -57.03
CA SER A 784 -4.07 21.63 -57.59
C SER A 784 -3.14 22.62 -56.88
N ALA A 785 -2.40 22.14 -55.88
CA ALA A 785 -1.27 22.77 -55.17
C ALA A 785 -0.95 24.26 -55.48
N THR A 786 -1.29 25.16 -54.55
CA THR A 786 -0.41 26.16 -53.89
C THR A 786 -1.19 26.86 -52.77
N THR A 787 -0.56 27.05 -51.63
CA THR A 787 -1.13 27.19 -50.27
C THR A 787 -1.86 28.50 -49.93
N THR A 788 -2.60 29.09 -50.86
CA THR A 788 -3.28 30.37 -50.60
C THR A 788 -4.69 30.35 -51.17
N ALA A 789 -5.71 30.40 -50.30
CA ALA A 789 -7.05 30.80 -50.71
C ALA A 789 -6.99 32.25 -51.20
N ASN A 790 -7.75 32.60 -52.24
CA ASN A 790 -8.11 33.99 -52.47
C ASN A 790 -9.48 34.23 -51.86
N VAL A 791 -9.55 34.98 -50.75
CA VAL A 791 -10.82 35.38 -50.14
C VAL A 791 -11.35 36.64 -50.81
N THR A 792 -12.52 36.55 -51.45
CA THR A 792 -13.19 37.69 -52.10
C THR A 792 -14.47 38.04 -51.34
N ALA A 793 -14.54 39.28 -50.83
CA ALA A 793 -15.71 39.77 -50.13
C ALA A 793 -16.84 40.19 -51.09
N VAL A 794 -18.06 39.74 -50.82
CA VAL A 794 -19.27 39.99 -51.62
C VAL A 794 -20.43 40.35 -50.68
N THR A 795 -21.15 41.43 -50.96
CA THR A 795 -22.33 41.83 -50.19
C THR A 795 -23.59 41.79 -51.05
N VAL A 796 -24.65 41.14 -50.57
CA VAL A 796 -25.94 41.01 -51.27
C VAL A 796 -27.11 41.52 -50.42
N ALA A 797 -28.15 42.04 -51.09
CA ALA A 797 -29.20 42.83 -50.45
C ALA A 797 -30.35 42.00 -49.85
N THR A 798 -30.77 40.89 -50.48
CA THR A 798 -31.95 40.11 -50.05
C THR A 798 -31.81 38.60 -50.28
N ALA A 799 -32.68 37.79 -49.65
CA ALA A 799 -32.73 36.33 -49.84
C ALA A 799 -33.10 35.87 -51.27
N ALA A 800 -33.83 36.68 -52.05
CA ALA A 800 -34.06 36.42 -53.48
C ALA A 800 -32.77 36.58 -54.32
N ASP A 801 -31.79 37.31 -53.78
CA ASP A 801 -30.50 37.53 -54.41
C ASP A 801 -29.51 36.38 -54.17
N PHE A 802 -29.86 35.35 -53.39
CA PHE A 802 -28.99 34.17 -53.24
C PHE A 802 -28.96 33.31 -54.52
N THR A 803 -30.08 33.21 -55.24
CA THR A 803 -30.11 32.66 -56.61
C THR A 803 -29.39 33.58 -57.61
N ALA A 804 -29.34 34.88 -57.33
CA ALA A 804 -28.55 35.84 -58.09
C ALA A 804 -27.08 35.90 -57.66
N LEU A 805 -26.69 35.35 -56.51
CA LEU A 805 -25.31 35.33 -55.98
C LEU A 805 -24.40 34.58 -56.93
N ALA A 806 -24.86 33.46 -57.48
CA ALA A 806 -24.18 32.74 -58.56
C ALA A 806 -23.96 33.65 -59.79
N ALA A 807 -24.95 34.46 -60.18
CA ALA A 807 -24.86 35.38 -61.31
C ALA A 807 -24.06 36.67 -61.02
N ALA A 808 -24.06 37.17 -59.79
CA ALA A 808 -23.34 38.36 -59.34
C ALA A 808 -21.85 38.06 -59.12
N ILE A 809 -21.52 36.88 -58.60
CA ILE A 809 -20.15 36.37 -58.54
C ILE A 809 -19.64 36.12 -59.97
N GLN A 810 -20.47 35.53 -60.86
CA GLN A 810 -20.15 35.43 -62.29
C GLN A 810 -19.91 36.81 -62.98
N ALA A 811 -20.71 37.82 -62.63
CA ALA A 811 -20.61 39.16 -63.19
C ALA A 811 -19.38 39.93 -62.66
N GLY A 812 -19.00 39.73 -61.39
CA GLY A 812 -17.76 40.26 -60.80
C GLY A 812 -16.50 39.61 -61.39
N ILE A 813 -16.55 38.31 -61.70
CA ILE A 813 -15.49 37.58 -62.40
C ILE A 813 -15.31 38.09 -63.85
N THR A 814 -16.40 38.51 -64.51
CA THR A 814 -16.38 38.91 -65.93
C THR A 814 -16.29 40.43 -66.17
N GLY A 815 -16.47 41.26 -65.14
CA GLY A 815 -16.64 42.72 -65.30
C GLY A 815 -15.92 43.58 -64.27
N GLY A 816 -14.58 43.62 -64.29
CA GLY A 816 -13.83 44.63 -63.54
C GLY A 816 -12.32 44.37 -63.47
N ALA A 817 -11.51 45.33 -63.89
CA ALA A 817 -10.07 45.23 -64.06
C ALA A 817 -9.33 44.91 -62.74
N GLY A 818 -8.78 43.69 -62.63
CA GLY A 818 -7.92 43.30 -61.51
C GLY A 818 -7.86 41.81 -61.20
N GLY A 819 -7.65 40.95 -62.21
CA GLY A 819 -7.10 39.59 -62.07
C GLY A 819 -7.67 38.67 -60.99
N VAL A 820 -8.75 37.95 -61.30
CA VAL A 820 -8.95 36.60 -60.76
C VAL A 820 -8.94 35.66 -61.95
N ALA A 821 -7.92 34.81 -62.01
CA ALA A 821 -7.57 34.05 -63.19
C ALA A 821 -8.65 33.01 -63.51
N THR A 822 -9.11 32.99 -64.76
CA THR A 822 -9.80 31.84 -65.38
C THR A 822 -8.83 30.69 -65.66
N SER A 823 -7.74 30.56 -64.90
CA SER A 823 -6.82 29.43 -64.98
C SER A 823 -7.16 28.49 -63.83
N ASP A 824 -7.62 27.33 -64.23
CA ASP A 824 -8.03 26.09 -63.55
C ASP A 824 -7.07 25.56 -62.44
N THR A 825 -6.53 26.42 -61.57
CA THR A 825 -5.36 26.06 -60.72
C THR A 825 -5.36 26.61 -59.28
N ALA A 826 -6.37 27.35 -58.80
CA ALA A 826 -6.39 27.86 -57.41
C ALA A 826 -7.79 27.83 -56.77
N ALA A 827 -7.85 27.45 -55.48
CA ALA A 827 -9.08 27.44 -54.67
C ALA A 827 -9.66 28.86 -54.50
N GLN A 828 -10.96 29.03 -54.75
CA GLN A 828 -11.66 30.31 -54.53
C GLN A 828 -12.62 30.18 -53.34
N VAL A 829 -12.47 31.12 -52.39
CA VAL A 829 -13.38 31.24 -51.24
C VAL A 829 -14.04 32.61 -51.30
N TYR A 830 -15.37 32.63 -51.27
CA TYR A 830 -16.15 33.87 -51.22
C TYR A 830 -16.64 34.10 -49.80
N ASP A 831 -16.29 35.26 -49.26
CA ASP A 831 -16.84 35.80 -48.02
C ASP A 831 -18.12 36.57 -48.39
N VAL A 832 -19.29 36.06 -48.02
CA VAL A 832 -20.59 36.59 -48.45
C VAL A 832 -21.39 37.11 -47.27
N THR A 833 -21.76 38.38 -47.30
CA THR A 833 -22.72 38.99 -46.36
C THR A 833 -24.07 39.22 -47.01
N VAL A 834 -25.13 38.64 -46.44
CA VAL A 834 -26.53 38.83 -46.84
C VAL A 834 -27.22 39.77 -45.86
N THR A 835 -27.71 40.91 -46.35
CA THR A 835 -28.15 42.02 -45.47
C THR A 835 -29.64 42.03 -45.12
N ALA A 836 -30.50 41.29 -45.83
CA ALA A 836 -31.93 41.19 -45.51
C ALA A 836 -32.61 39.89 -46.03
N GLY A 837 -33.80 39.60 -45.52
CA GLY A 837 -34.59 38.41 -45.87
C GLY A 837 -34.32 37.21 -44.96
N ASN A 838 -34.92 36.07 -45.27
CA ASN A 838 -34.87 34.86 -44.43
C ASN A 838 -33.48 34.20 -44.34
N LEU A 839 -32.53 34.65 -45.18
CA LEU A 839 -31.14 34.18 -45.23
C LEU A 839 -30.15 35.30 -44.85
N ALA A 840 -30.59 36.33 -44.12
CA ALA A 840 -29.69 37.38 -43.63
C ALA A 840 -28.62 36.78 -42.70
N GLY A 841 -27.35 37.03 -42.98
CA GLY A 841 -26.22 36.37 -42.29
C GLY A 841 -24.90 36.50 -43.04
N HIS A 842 -23.88 35.84 -42.49
CA HIS A 842 -22.52 35.81 -43.03
C HIS A 842 -22.14 34.38 -43.39
N TYR A 843 -21.51 34.18 -44.56
CA TYR A 843 -21.29 32.87 -45.16
C TYR A 843 -19.91 32.76 -45.81
N ALA A 844 -19.29 31.59 -45.71
CA ALA A 844 -18.19 31.18 -46.57
C ALA A 844 -18.72 30.27 -47.69
N VAL A 845 -18.37 30.59 -48.93
CA VAL A 845 -18.70 29.75 -50.11
C VAL A 845 -17.40 29.28 -50.74
N VAL A 846 -17.17 27.98 -50.74
CA VAL A 846 -15.99 27.34 -51.33
C VAL A 846 -16.37 26.78 -52.70
N ASN A 847 -15.77 27.33 -53.76
CA ASN A 847 -16.09 26.99 -55.14
C ASN A 847 -15.13 25.94 -55.72
N ASP A 848 -15.69 24.95 -56.43
CA ASP A 848 -14.98 23.83 -57.07
C ASP A 848 -14.14 24.15 -58.33
N ALA A 849 -14.04 25.43 -58.69
CA ALA A 849 -13.38 25.97 -59.88
C ALA A 849 -14.17 25.90 -61.20
N THR A 850 -15.45 25.51 -61.21
CA THR A 850 -16.28 25.51 -62.45
C THR A 850 -16.78 26.90 -62.90
N GLY A 851 -16.31 27.98 -62.26
CA GLY A 851 -16.57 29.36 -62.66
C GLY A 851 -17.98 29.87 -62.32
N THR A 852 -18.96 28.98 -62.16
CA THR A 852 -20.30 29.23 -61.61
C THR A 852 -20.37 28.69 -60.19
N ILE A 853 -21.08 29.37 -59.28
CA ILE A 853 -21.47 28.73 -58.02
C ILE A 853 -22.60 27.73 -58.31
N THR A 854 -22.42 26.48 -57.92
CA THR A 854 -23.37 25.40 -58.15
C THR A 854 -23.78 24.71 -56.85
N VAL A 855 -24.69 23.76 -57.01
CA VAL A 855 -25.18 22.86 -55.96
C VAL A 855 -24.13 21.87 -55.43
N ALA A 856 -22.96 21.82 -56.07
CA ALA A 856 -21.82 21.01 -55.65
C ALA A 856 -20.83 21.78 -54.74
N ASP A 857 -20.99 23.10 -54.61
CA ASP A 857 -20.14 23.93 -53.77
C ASP A 857 -20.48 23.82 -52.29
N THR A 858 -19.48 24.09 -51.44
CA THR A 858 -19.64 24.03 -49.97
C THR A 858 -20.04 25.40 -49.42
N PHE A 859 -21.11 25.43 -48.62
CA PHE A 859 -21.61 26.63 -47.94
C PHE A 859 -21.54 26.43 -46.44
N ILE A 860 -20.97 27.42 -45.74
CA ILE A 860 -20.84 27.42 -44.29
C ILE A 860 -21.38 28.75 -43.77
N ALA A 861 -22.35 28.73 -42.87
CA ALA A 861 -22.80 29.91 -42.15
C ALA A 861 -21.85 30.20 -40.99
N ILE A 862 -21.45 31.47 -40.83
CA ILE A 862 -20.46 31.87 -39.84
C ILE A 862 -21.04 32.98 -38.97
N THR A 863 -20.82 32.87 -37.66
CA THR A 863 -21.02 33.97 -36.71
C THR A 863 -19.75 34.13 -35.86
N GLY A 864 -19.43 35.35 -35.45
CA GLY A 864 -18.25 35.67 -34.63
C GLY A 864 -17.19 36.50 -35.36
N ALA A 865 -17.00 36.29 -36.66
CA ALA A 865 -16.10 37.08 -37.50
C ALA A 865 -16.85 38.11 -38.36
N ALA A 866 -16.27 39.30 -38.53
CA ALA A 866 -16.81 40.34 -39.41
C ALA A 866 -16.32 40.23 -40.86
N ALA A 867 -15.17 39.58 -41.07
CA ALA A 867 -14.58 39.29 -42.38
C ALA A 867 -13.63 38.09 -42.27
N LEU A 868 -13.54 37.29 -43.34
CA LEU A 868 -12.64 36.15 -43.46
C LEU A 868 -11.34 36.55 -44.18
N HIS A 869 -10.25 35.87 -43.86
CA HIS A 869 -8.92 36.10 -44.41
C HIS A 869 -8.30 34.80 -44.91
N ASN A 870 -7.28 34.91 -45.77
CA ASN A 870 -6.59 33.73 -46.32
C ASN A 870 -5.99 32.81 -45.23
N GLN A 871 -5.65 33.36 -44.05
CA GLN A 871 -5.08 32.60 -42.92
C GLN A 871 -6.14 31.85 -42.11
N ASP A 872 -7.42 32.13 -42.32
CA ASP A 872 -8.54 31.47 -41.64
C ASP A 872 -8.80 30.06 -42.23
N PHE A 873 -8.13 29.72 -43.34
CA PHE A 873 -8.30 28.46 -44.05
C PHE A 873 -7.01 27.65 -44.04
N ALA A 874 -7.11 26.39 -43.62
CA ALA A 874 -6.06 25.40 -43.80
C ALA A 874 -6.47 24.39 -44.86
N PHE A 875 -5.55 24.09 -45.77
CA PHE A 875 -5.70 23.05 -46.79
C PHE A 875 -4.79 21.89 -46.42
N ALA A 876 -5.37 20.71 -46.23
CA ALA A 876 -4.64 19.50 -45.83
C ALA A 876 -4.44 18.53 -47.00
#